data_AF-A0A5J5F4T9-F1
#
_entry.id   AF-A0A5J5F4T9-F1
#
_cell.length_a   1.000
_cell.length_b   1.000
_cell.length_c   1.000
_cell.angle_alpha   90.00
_cell.angle_beta   90.00
_cell.angle_gamma   90.00
#
_symmetry.space_group_name_H-M   'P 1'
#
loop_
_entity.id
_entity.type
_entity.pdbx_description
1 polymer ?
#
loop_
_entity_poly.entity_id
_entity_poly.type
_entity_poly.pdbx_seq_one_letter_code
_entity_poly.pdbx_strand_id
1 'polypeptide(L)'
;MKFSHSIQFNAVPDWSTHYIAYSNLKKLFAPQPLFPVAICFFLKLMGTWRNDSIYTLEKKVRLQAQTKPDDLERAALLAGEEVDTDAIFSKALDAELEKVESFFEKKERELLGEVQQLLRDVEEYEDDSGDLEPNQPDDTRLKNNGGGGGGGVGGGLSRWMSSQGEEYGVVDDVSDSDDEERSELIRPPRRNTHQSAASDAPSEFSVRRRHSLANSLDGFENKDYFYDKRITLKKRAISLFVAFRELKSYSQLNRTGFTKALKKYDKILNRDLKNRYIEQKVSKAYCFQPETLRKLDEKVAEIEEIYANLVTNGDLEEARKELRLHLREHVVWERNTVWRDMIGVERRAYGAHIGLAGPLLGEEAEKKRLAGDETAVQLTKELKTPFGTITVPVWLFSTGFFTLTFIVIVFAVLLQIKIFNTPEQNNCFAMLVFVSLLWATEVIPLFVTSLLIPFLVILLRIVRDEEKPHARMGTKAATKYIFSSMWTPVIMLLLGGFAVAAALSKYGIAKRMATFVLSKAGTRPRTVLLVNMFVAMFASMWISNVAAPVLCYSIIQPLLRNLPSGSDFSKALILGIALSSNIGGMASPIASPQNIVALENMHPAPSWGGWFFVAIPVCVISILLIWVLLLVTFRPGKGTAIVAIRPVRDPFTGVEWFISIVTIATICLWCASHSLEHIFGDMGVIAIIPLVLFFGTGILSKEDFNNFLWTIIILAAGGLSLGKAVNSSGLLHTIAHGIKEEVEGYSLYAVLCVFCGMILVIATFISHTVAALIILPIVMRVGASMDEPHSNLLVMGCALMCSAAMGLPTSGFPNMTAIMMEDPQTGERYLRVGHFITRGVPSSFIAFLVVITVGYGLMRIAGF
;
A
#
# COMPACT_ATOMS: atom_id res chain seq x y z
N MET A 1 10.80 24.93 4.97
CA MET A 1 10.44 23.77 4.14
C MET A 1 10.51 24.11 2.65
N LYS A 2 10.12 25.33 2.24
CA LYS A 2 10.12 25.83 0.84
C LYS A 2 11.24 25.31 -0.08
N PHE A 3 12.52 25.40 0.32
CA PHE A 3 13.62 24.97 -0.56
C PHE A 3 13.76 23.45 -0.74
N SER A 4 13.40 22.64 0.27
CA SER A 4 13.43 21.16 0.13
C SER A 4 12.37 20.69 -0.86
N HIS A 5 11.18 21.29 -0.81
CA HIS A 5 10.12 21.04 -1.79
C HIS A 5 10.50 21.56 -3.18
N SER A 6 11.19 22.70 -3.25
CA SER A 6 11.70 23.24 -4.51
C SER A 6 12.76 22.35 -5.17
N ILE A 7 13.64 21.70 -4.40
CA ILE A 7 14.56 20.68 -4.95
C ILE A 7 13.75 19.49 -5.47
N GLN A 8 12.81 18.97 -4.68
CA GLN A 8 12.00 17.83 -5.10
C GLN A 8 11.18 18.12 -6.36
N PHE A 9 10.64 19.34 -6.49
CA PHE A 9 9.84 19.75 -7.64
C PHE A 9 10.65 19.97 -8.92
N ASN A 10 11.92 20.36 -8.81
CA ASN A 10 12.81 20.61 -9.95
C ASN A 10 13.81 19.45 -10.19
N ALA A 11 13.75 18.39 -9.40
CA ALA A 11 14.58 17.22 -9.57
C ALA A 11 14.01 16.32 -10.66
N VAL A 12 14.90 15.76 -11.49
CA VAL A 12 14.54 14.64 -12.36
C VAL A 12 14.15 13.45 -11.46
N PRO A 13 12.96 12.84 -11.63
CA PRO A 13 12.44 11.80 -10.74
C PRO A 13 13.42 10.65 -10.51
N ASP A 14 14.06 10.19 -11.58
CA ASP A 14 15.02 9.08 -11.58
C ASP A 14 16.34 9.43 -10.87
N TRP A 15 16.67 10.72 -10.75
CA TRP A 15 17.91 11.20 -10.13
C TRP A 15 17.68 11.74 -8.71
N SER A 16 16.44 11.73 -8.23
CA SER A 16 16.00 12.34 -6.96
C SER A 16 16.84 11.95 -5.73
N THR A 17 17.36 10.71 -5.68
CA THR A 17 18.22 10.20 -4.60
C THR A 17 19.66 10.73 -4.65
N HIS A 18 20.12 11.17 -5.81
CA HIS A 18 21.48 11.65 -6.05
C HIS A 18 21.62 13.16 -5.81
N TYR A 19 20.52 13.92 -5.78
CA TYR A 19 20.53 15.30 -5.32
C TYR A 19 20.91 15.41 -3.84
N ILE A 20 21.40 16.60 -3.47
CA ILE A 20 21.75 16.94 -2.09
C ILE A 20 20.57 16.71 -1.13
N ALA A 21 20.81 15.94 -0.08
CA ALA A 21 19.83 15.63 0.96
C ALA A 21 19.68 16.80 1.96
N TYR A 22 19.20 17.94 1.46
CA TYR A 22 19.09 19.20 2.21
C TYR A 22 18.34 19.05 3.54
N SER A 23 17.30 18.20 3.58
CA SER A 23 16.53 17.92 4.79
C SER A 23 17.33 17.19 5.87
N ASN A 24 18.20 16.25 5.46
CA ASN A 24 19.08 15.51 6.37
C ASN A 24 20.21 16.40 6.90
N LEU A 25 20.85 17.18 6.01
CA LEU A 25 21.84 18.17 6.42
C LEU A 25 21.24 19.17 7.41
N LYS A 26 20.04 19.67 7.15
CA LYS A 26 19.33 20.57 8.06
C LYS A 26 19.11 19.96 9.46
N LYS A 27 18.84 18.66 9.57
CA LYS A 27 18.65 18.00 10.88
C LYS A 27 19.93 18.00 11.74
N LEU A 28 21.11 18.13 11.14
CA LEU A 28 22.39 18.15 11.87
C LEU A 28 22.63 19.44 12.64
N PHE A 29 22.08 20.57 12.17
CA PHE A 29 22.34 21.90 12.75
C PHE A 29 21.08 22.70 13.08
N ALA A 30 19.88 22.20 12.77
CA ALA A 30 18.65 22.88 13.17
C ALA A 30 18.46 22.78 14.69
N PRO A 31 18.36 23.90 15.43
CA PRO A 31 17.69 23.89 16.72
C PRO A 31 16.25 23.43 16.46
N GLN A 32 15.81 22.39 17.17
CA GLN A 32 14.38 22.14 17.36
C GLN A 32 13.72 23.47 17.76
N PRO A 33 12.54 23.83 17.23
CA PRO A 33 11.95 25.13 17.49
C PRO A 33 11.77 25.32 19.00
N LEU A 34 12.54 26.26 19.54
CA LEU A 34 12.34 26.80 20.87
C LEU A 34 11.25 27.88 20.75
N PHE A 35 9.99 27.45 20.80
CA PHE A 35 8.84 28.33 21.04
C PHE A 35 7.84 27.60 21.93
N PRO A 36 7.46 28.14 23.11
CA PRO A 36 8.25 28.91 24.06
C PRO A 36 8.59 28.06 25.30
N VAL A 37 9.87 28.04 25.68
CA VAL A 37 10.37 27.39 26.92
C VAL A 37 9.79 28.02 28.19
N ALA A 38 9.21 29.23 28.10
CA ALA A 38 8.46 29.83 29.21
C ALA A 38 7.20 29.03 29.61
N ILE A 39 6.52 28.38 28.65
CA ILE A 39 5.37 27.49 28.96
C ILE A 39 5.87 26.13 29.45
N CYS A 40 7.02 25.64 28.96
CA CYS A 40 7.63 24.42 29.49
C CYS A 40 8.11 24.57 30.94
N PHE A 41 8.63 25.73 31.34
CA PHE A 41 9.00 25.97 32.74
C PHE A 41 7.76 26.10 33.63
N PHE A 42 6.69 26.71 33.12
CA PHE A 42 5.39 26.82 33.82
C PHE A 42 4.66 25.46 33.93
N LEU A 43 4.76 24.59 32.93
CA LEU A 43 4.18 23.23 32.93
C LEU A 43 5.04 22.22 33.70
N LYS A 44 6.34 22.46 33.88
CA LYS A 44 7.20 21.65 34.75
C LYS A 44 6.86 21.82 36.24
N LEU A 45 6.22 22.93 36.59
CA LEU A 45 5.60 23.14 37.90
C LEU A 45 4.22 22.46 38.06
N MET A 46 3.58 22.01 36.96
CA MET A 46 2.24 21.39 36.98
C MET A 46 2.19 19.88 36.70
N GLY A 47 3.33 19.18 36.72
CA GLY A 47 3.35 17.72 36.95
C GLY A 47 2.71 16.82 35.89
N THR A 48 2.64 17.23 34.62
CA THR A 48 2.10 16.38 33.55
C THR A 48 2.97 16.45 32.29
N TRP A 49 3.86 15.48 32.07
CA TRP A 49 4.29 14.94 30.76
C TRP A 49 5.26 13.76 30.97
N ARG A 50 4.95 12.59 30.41
CA ARG A 50 5.75 11.34 30.49
C ARG A 50 6.40 11.10 29.13
N ASN A 51 7.72 10.93 29.16
CA ASN A 51 8.65 10.91 28.03
C ASN A 51 8.46 9.73 27.08
N ASP A 52 8.41 9.99 25.78
CA ASP A 52 9.00 9.12 24.74
C ASP A 52 9.28 9.94 23.49
N SER A 53 10.58 10.18 23.23
CA SER A 53 11.26 10.47 21.94
C SER A 53 12.37 11.54 22.02
N ILE A 54 13.44 11.24 22.79
CA ILE A 54 14.74 11.92 22.70
C ILE A 54 15.85 10.89 22.92
N TYR A 55 16.26 10.07 21.93
CA TYR A 55 17.43 9.16 22.12
C TYR A 55 18.07 8.61 20.83
N THR A 56 18.24 9.40 19.77
CA THR A 56 18.88 8.88 18.53
C THR A 56 20.18 9.55 18.10
N LEU A 57 20.56 10.72 18.63
CA LEU A 57 21.91 11.28 18.44
C LEU A 57 22.82 11.12 19.66
N GLU A 58 22.31 11.36 20.87
CA GLU A 58 23.09 11.20 22.11
C GLU A 58 23.53 9.74 22.34
N LYS A 59 22.74 8.77 21.86
CA LYS A 59 23.01 7.34 21.97
C LYS A 59 24.12 6.86 21.04
N LYS A 60 24.30 7.47 19.85
CA LYS A 60 25.39 7.10 18.92
C LYS A 60 26.75 7.59 19.42
N VAL A 61 26.80 8.75 20.07
CA VAL A 61 28.01 9.29 20.68
C VAL A 61 28.40 8.49 21.93
N ARG A 62 27.43 8.12 22.79
CA ARG A 62 27.71 7.27 23.96
C ARG A 62 28.11 5.82 23.61
N LEU A 63 27.62 5.26 22.50
CA LEU A 63 28.01 3.91 22.07
C LEU A 63 29.43 3.83 21.51
N GLN A 64 29.95 4.89 20.89
CA GLN A 64 31.36 4.93 20.44
C GLN A 64 32.34 5.13 21.61
N ALA A 65 31.90 5.72 22.71
CA ALA A 65 32.69 5.88 23.94
C ALA A 65 32.80 4.59 24.78
N GLN A 66 32.04 3.52 24.47
CA GLN A 66 31.98 2.30 25.28
C GLN A 66 32.98 1.20 24.89
N THR A 67 33.84 1.41 23.91
CA THR A 67 34.76 0.36 23.42
C THR A 67 36.12 0.27 24.13
N LYS A 68 36.42 1.09 25.16
CA LYS A 68 37.60 0.92 26.02
C LYS A 68 37.28 1.26 27.49
N PRO A 69 37.55 0.37 28.48
CA PRO A 69 37.10 0.57 29.86
C PRO A 69 37.89 1.61 30.67
N ASP A 70 39.09 2.00 30.23
CA ASP A 70 40.02 2.82 31.04
C ASP A 70 39.88 4.34 30.90
N ASP A 71 39.01 4.84 30.02
CA ASP A 71 38.86 6.29 29.77
C ASP A 71 37.63 6.91 30.48
N LEU A 72 36.98 6.19 31.40
CA LEU A 72 35.80 6.68 32.13
C LEU A 72 36.12 7.86 33.07
N GLU A 73 37.33 7.92 33.63
CA GLU A 73 37.77 9.06 34.45
C GLU A 73 38.33 10.22 33.61
N ARG A 74 38.80 9.96 32.39
CA ARG A 74 39.21 11.01 31.44
C ARG A 74 38.01 11.68 30.77
N ALA A 75 36.93 10.95 30.51
CA ALA A 75 35.71 11.50 29.93
C ALA A 75 35.02 12.56 30.83
N ALA A 76 35.14 12.43 32.15
CA ALA A 76 34.60 13.41 33.10
C ALA A 76 35.47 14.69 33.18
N LEU A 77 36.76 14.61 32.82
CA LEU A 77 37.69 15.74 32.75
C LEU A 77 37.67 16.47 31.39
N LEU A 78 36.99 15.92 30.38
CA LEU A 78 36.80 16.50 29.04
C LEU A 78 35.54 17.37 28.92
N ALA A 79 34.86 17.68 30.02
CA ALA A 79 33.73 18.62 30.07
C ALA A 79 34.08 20.10 29.72
N GLY A 80 35.26 20.31 29.11
CA GLY A 80 35.77 21.61 28.68
C GLY A 80 36.33 21.65 27.24
N GLU A 81 36.26 20.57 26.45
CA GLU A 81 36.60 20.65 25.01
C GLU A 81 35.33 20.81 24.15
N GLU A 82 35.25 21.94 23.45
CA GLU A 82 34.21 22.22 22.47
C GLU A 82 34.14 21.09 21.43
N VAL A 83 33.02 20.38 21.36
CA VAL A 83 32.76 19.44 20.26
C VAL A 83 32.79 20.23 18.96
N ASP A 84 33.75 19.91 18.09
CA ASP A 84 33.97 20.64 16.83
C ASP A 84 32.85 20.34 15.82
N THR A 85 31.73 21.05 15.98
CA THR A 85 30.52 20.94 15.16
C THR A 85 30.78 21.20 13.68
N ASP A 86 31.79 22.01 13.36
CA ASP A 86 32.21 22.29 11.99
C ASP A 86 32.85 21.06 11.33
N ALA A 87 33.60 20.25 12.07
CA ALA A 87 34.19 19.01 11.56
C ALA A 87 33.12 17.95 11.24
N ILE A 88 32.07 17.86 12.06
CA ILE A 88 30.96 16.92 11.84
C ILE A 88 30.14 17.34 10.62
N PHE A 89 29.83 18.64 10.51
CA PHE A 89 29.02 19.15 9.41
C PHE A 89 29.80 19.11 8.07
N SER A 90 31.08 19.46 8.09
CA SER A 90 31.94 19.36 6.89
C SER A 90 32.08 17.92 6.40
N LYS A 91 32.21 16.94 7.29
CA LYS A 91 32.23 15.50 6.91
C LYS A 91 30.92 15.05 6.25
N ALA A 92 29.78 15.53 6.75
CA ALA A 92 28.48 15.23 6.14
C ALA A 92 28.30 15.92 4.76
N LEU A 93 28.82 17.14 4.61
CA LEU A 93 28.85 17.84 3.33
C LEU A 93 29.77 17.15 2.32
N ASP A 94 30.92 16.64 2.76
CA ASP A 94 31.86 15.92 1.90
C ASP A 94 31.25 14.64 1.34
N ALA A 95 30.54 13.87 2.17
CA ALA A 95 29.83 12.66 1.73
C ALA A 95 28.73 12.97 0.70
N GLU A 96 28.02 14.11 0.88
CA GLU A 96 27.02 14.56 -0.09
C GLU A 96 27.66 15.09 -1.38
N LEU A 97 28.83 15.73 -1.31
CA LEU A 97 29.59 16.23 -2.45
C LEU A 97 30.11 15.06 -3.32
N GLU A 98 30.73 14.06 -2.68
CA GLU A 98 31.22 12.84 -3.35
C GLU A 98 30.08 12.07 -4.06
N LYS A 99 28.92 11.98 -3.41
CA LYS A 99 27.72 11.38 -4.01
C LYS A 99 27.27 12.13 -5.27
N VAL A 100 27.24 13.47 -5.22
CA VAL A 100 26.81 14.30 -6.35
C VAL A 100 27.82 14.19 -7.51
N GLU A 101 29.12 14.24 -7.20
CA GLU A 101 30.21 14.19 -8.18
C GLU A 101 30.31 12.82 -8.87
N SER A 102 30.30 11.73 -8.10
CA SER A 102 30.35 10.37 -8.64
C SER A 102 29.17 10.04 -9.57
N PHE A 103 27.97 10.55 -9.24
CA PHE A 103 26.81 10.42 -10.12
C PHE A 103 26.97 11.22 -11.41
N PHE A 104 27.42 12.47 -11.30
CA PHE A 104 27.63 13.35 -12.45
C PHE A 104 28.63 12.76 -13.45
N GLU A 105 29.80 12.30 -12.98
CA GLU A 105 30.82 11.70 -13.85
C GLU A 105 30.32 10.44 -14.56
N LYS A 106 29.57 9.60 -13.83
CA LYS A 106 28.99 8.38 -14.40
C LYS A 106 28.00 8.73 -15.51
N LYS A 107 27.11 9.70 -15.26
CA LYS A 107 26.10 10.12 -16.22
C LYS A 107 26.67 10.88 -17.41
N GLU A 108 27.66 11.73 -17.20
CA GLU A 108 28.36 12.40 -18.29
C GLU A 108 29.02 11.38 -19.23
N ARG A 109 29.71 10.37 -18.68
CA ARG A 109 30.36 9.32 -19.49
C ARG A 109 29.36 8.50 -20.29
N GLU A 110 28.21 8.17 -19.70
CA GLU A 110 27.11 7.46 -20.35
C GLU A 110 26.57 8.29 -21.53
N LEU A 111 26.22 9.55 -21.29
CA LEU A 111 25.68 10.45 -22.32
C LEU A 111 26.67 10.75 -23.43
N LEU A 112 27.96 10.94 -23.11
CA LEU A 112 29.00 11.11 -24.13
C LEU A 112 29.15 9.87 -25.02
N GLY A 113 29.02 8.67 -24.45
CA GLY A 113 29.01 7.42 -25.21
C GLY A 113 27.82 7.32 -26.16
N GLU A 114 26.64 7.74 -25.71
CA GLU A 114 25.42 7.75 -26.54
C GLU A 114 25.48 8.78 -27.67
N VAL A 115 26.09 9.96 -27.44
CA VAL A 115 26.31 10.96 -28.50
C VAL A 115 27.28 10.43 -29.57
N GLN A 116 28.38 9.77 -29.16
CA GLN A 116 29.29 9.14 -30.10
C GLN A 116 28.62 8.02 -30.92
N GLN A 117 27.68 7.30 -30.31
CA GLN A 117 26.91 6.31 -31.03
C GLN A 117 25.92 6.96 -32.00
N LEU A 118 25.23 8.02 -31.58
CA LEU A 118 24.34 8.78 -32.46
C LEU A 118 25.10 9.32 -33.68
N LEU A 119 26.30 9.87 -33.49
CA LEU A 119 27.15 10.36 -34.58
C LEU A 119 27.47 9.27 -35.60
N ARG A 120 27.91 8.08 -35.15
CA ARG A 120 28.16 6.94 -36.05
C ARG A 120 26.90 6.51 -36.79
N ASP A 121 25.77 6.46 -36.10
CA ASP A 121 24.51 6.03 -36.71
C ASP A 121 23.97 7.06 -37.72
N VAL A 122 24.33 8.34 -37.56
CA VAL A 122 24.02 9.43 -38.50
C VAL A 122 24.95 9.39 -39.70
N GLU A 123 26.25 9.17 -39.49
CA GLU A 123 27.23 8.99 -40.57
C GLU A 123 26.87 7.78 -41.44
N GLU A 124 26.50 6.66 -40.84
CA GLU A 124 26.00 5.47 -41.55
C GLU A 124 24.70 5.77 -42.32
N TYR A 125 23.81 6.59 -41.75
CA TYR A 125 22.58 7.01 -42.42
C TYR A 125 22.87 7.94 -43.61
N GLU A 126 23.81 8.88 -43.47
CA GLU A 126 24.24 9.78 -44.54
C GLU A 126 24.90 8.99 -45.68
N ASP A 127 25.80 8.05 -45.36
CA ASP A 127 26.46 7.15 -46.31
C ASP A 127 25.44 6.26 -47.06
N ASP A 128 24.48 5.66 -46.34
CA ASP A 128 23.42 4.84 -46.95
C ASP A 128 22.44 5.69 -47.80
N SER A 129 22.29 6.99 -47.50
CA SER A 129 21.37 7.90 -48.20
C SER A 129 21.98 8.62 -49.40
N GLY A 130 23.31 8.65 -49.51
CA GLY A 130 24.08 9.37 -50.54
C GLY A 130 23.88 8.89 -51.98
N ASP A 131 23.27 7.71 -52.19
CA ASP A 131 22.95 7.15 -53.51
C ASP A 131 21.58 7.64 -54.07
N LEU A 132 20.87 8.53 -53.37
CA LEU A 132 19.58 9.09 -53.79
C LEU A 132 19.67 10.62 -54.00
N GLU A 133 19.40 11.10 -55.21
CA GLU A 133 19.44 12.52 -55.59
C GLU A 133 18.62 13.45 -54.64
N PRO A 134 19.10 14.68 -54.37
CA PRO A 134 18.43 15.58 -53.45
C PRO A 134 17.32 16.40 -54.13
N ASN A 135 16.11 16.36 -53.55
CA ASN A 135 15.11 17.45 -53.37
C ASN A 135 13.66 17.09 -53.76
N GLN A 136 12.77 17.13 -52.76
CA GLN A 136 11.61 18.04 -52.75
C GLN A 136 11.12 18.22 -51.30
N PRO A 137 10.62 19.41 -50.90
CA PRO A 137 10.11 19.63 -49.55
C PRO A 137 8.74 18.94 -49.42
N ASP A 138 8.60 18.02 -48.45
CA ASP A 138 7.34 17.37 -48.13
C ASP A 138 6.40 18.35 -47.42
N ASP A 139 5.69 19.12 -48.24
CA ASP A 139 4.52 19.90 -47.84
C ASP A 139 3.31 18.95 -47.75
N THR A 140 3.24 18.15 -46.67
CA THR A 140 2.03 17.38 -46.32
C THR A 140 1.25 18.05 -45.20
N ARG A 141 0.86 19.30 -45.45
CA ARG A 141 -0.46 19.78 -45.01
C ARG A 141 -1.52 18.94 -45.73
N LEU A 142 -2.28 18.17 -44.95
CA LEU A 142 -3.48 17.43 -45.37
C LEU A 142 -4.36 18.24 -46.34
N LYS A 143 -4.20 18.03 -47.65
CA LYS A 143 -5.16 18.49 -48.67
C LYS A 143 -6.31 17.50 -48.72
N ASN A 144 -7.40 17.88 -48.08
CA ASN A 144 -8.68 17.20 -48.17
C ASN A 144 -9.27 17.44 -49.56
N ASN A 145 -9.23 16.43 -50.43
CA ASN A 145 -9.82 16.49 -51.76
C ASN A 145 -11.31 16.09 -51.65
N GLY A 146 -12.21 17.07 -51.69
CA GLY A 146 -13.65 16.87 -51.80
C GLY A 146 -14.17 17.67 -52.99
N GLY A 147 -14.51 16.98 -54.07
CA GLY A 147 -14.94 17.58 -55.33
C GLY A 147 -16.34 18.21 -55.27
N GLY A 148 -16.51 19.24 -56.09
CA GLY A 148 -17.67 19.45 -56.96
C GLY A 148 -19.04 19.71 -56.33
N GLY A 149 -19.46 20.98 -56.32
CA GLY A 149 -20.87 21.38 -56.19
C GLY A 149 -21.01 22.91 -56.14
N GLY A 150 -21.43 23.50 -57.25
CA GLY A 150 -21.47 24.96 -57.44
C GLY A 150 -22.55 25.70 -56.66
N GLY A 151 -22.43 27.02 -56.61
CA GLY A 151 -23.50 27.94 -56.20
C GLY A 151 -23.03 29.21 -55.49
N GLY A 152 -22.67 30.24 -56.28
CA GLY A 152 -23.16 31.62 -56.10
C GLY A 152 -22.89 32.45 -54.83
N VAL A 153 -22.18 33.57 -55.09
CA VAL A 153 -22.49 34.95 -54.65
C VAL A 153 -22.00 35.45 -53.28
N GLY A 154 -21.19 36.53 -53.36
CA GLY A 154 -21.04 37.63 -52.38
C GLY A 154 -20.04 37.36 -51.25
N GLY A 155 -19.04 38.17 -50.94
CA GLY A 155 -18.79 39.60 -51.19
C GLY A 155 -18.14 40.17 -49.92
N GLY A 156 -17.08 40.98 -50.07
CA GLY A 156 -16.42 41.73 -48.97
C GLY A 156 -15.01 41.21 -48.68
N LEU A 157 -13.92 41.85 -49.14
CA LEU A 157 -13.24 43.01 -48.52
C LEU A 157 -12.80 42.66 -47.09
N SER A 158 -11.55 42.80 -46.64
CA SER A 158 -10.43 43.68 -46.99
C SER A 158 -9.25 43.24 -46.09
N ARG A 159 -8.06 42.96 -46.64
CA ARG A 159 -6.88 43.86 -46.72
C ARG A 159 -6.16 44.11 -45.36
N TRP A 160 -4.97 43.51 -45.27
CA TRP A 160 -3.67 44.03 -44.79
C TRP A 160 -3.60 44.77 -43.44
N MET A 161 -2.62 44.41 -42.60
CA MET A 161 -1.35 45.17 -42.55
C MET A 161 -0.29 44.45 -41.71
N SER A 162 0.90 44.36 -42.30
CA SER A 162 2.20 44.16 -41.68
C SER A 162 2.68 45.42 -40.96
N SER A 163 3.42 45.28 -39.86
CA SER A 163 4.64 46.07 -39.62
C SER A 163 5.47 45.51 -38.46
N GLN A 164 6.76 45.28 -38.73
CA GLN A 164 7.97 45.61 -37.93
C GLN A 164 7.89 45.40 -36.40
N GLY A 165 8.75 44.60 -35.77
CA GLY A 165 10.18 44.51 -35.95
C GLY A 165 10.86 45.40 -34.90
N GLU A 166 11.22 44.82 -33.76
CA GLU A 166 12.19 45.40 -32.82
C GLU A 166 12.88 44.28 -32.04
N GLU A 167 14.21 44.33 -32.08
CA GLU A 167 15.19 43.45 -31.47
C GLU A 167 15.66 44.10 -30.15
N TYR A 168 15.92 43.28 -29.12
CA TYR A 168 17.01 43.39 -28.12
C TYR A 168 16.62 42.84 -26.73
N GLY A 169 17.57 42.14 -26.11
CA GLY A 169 17.89 42.35 -24.70
C GLY A 169 17.46 41.27 -23.71
N VAL A 170 18.34 40.28 -23.50
CA VAL A 170 18.35 39.41 -22.31
C VAL A 170 18.82 40.25 -21.11
N VAL A 171 17.99 40.40 -20.07
CA VAL A 171 18.44 40.73 -18.70
C VAL A 171 17.53 40.01 -17.69
N ASP A 172 18.16 39.25 -16.79
CA ASP A 172 17.55 38.68 -15.58
C ASP A 172 17.17 39.79 -14.59
N ASP A 173 15.96 39.77 -14.05
CA ASP A 173 15.76 40.23 -12.66
C ASP A 173 14.53 39.60 -11.99
N VAL A 174 14.71 39.28 -10.71
CA VAL A 174 13.74 38.61 -9.85
C VAL A 174 13.02 39.67 -9.02
N SER A 175 11.71 39.80 -9.20
CA SER A 175 10.84 40.62 -8.32
C SER A 175 9.49 39.95 -8.11
N ASP A 176 9.18 39.66 -6.84
CA ASP A 176 7.86 39.31 -6.33
C ASP A 176 6.85 40.43 -6.67
N SER A 177 5.69 40.05 -7.20
CA SER A 177 4.43 40.78 -6.99
C SER A 177 3.27 39.82 -7.24
N ASP A 178 2.50 39.61 -6.17
CA ASP A 178 1.17 39.01 -6.21
C ASP A 178 0.24 39.95 -6.99
N ASP A 179 -0.48 39.43 -8.00
CA ASP A 179 -1.80 39.93 -8.36
C ASP A 179 -2.60 38.85 -9.09
N GLU A 180 -3.82 38.65 -8.61
CA GLU A 180 -4.83 37.71 -9.11
C GLU A 180 -5.48 38.25 -10.39
N GLU A 181 -5.51 37.47 -11.48
CA GLU A 181 -6.54 37.64 -12.51
C GLU A 181 -7.10 36.30 -13.03
N ARG A 182 -8.43 36.23 -12.94
CA ARG A 182 -9.35 35.22 -13.50
C ARG A 182 -9.15 35.10 -15.02
N SER A 183 -9.01 33.87 -15.53
CA SER A 183 -9.20 33.59 -16.96
C SER A 183 -10.22 32.46 -17.15
N GLU A 184 -11.29 32.81 -17.86
CA GLU A 184 -12.47 31.99 -18.12
C GLU A 184 -12.18 30.87 -19.13
N LEU A 185 -12.85 29.73 -18.90
CA LEU A 185 -12.74 28.49 -19.67
C LEU A 185 -13.45 28.60 -21.04
N ILE A 186 -12.68 28.56 -22.12
CA ILE A 186 -13.19 28.32 -23.49
C ILE A 186 -13.25 26.79 -23.72
N ARG A 187 -14.47 26.27 -23.92
CA ARG A 187 -14.76 24.87 -24.28
C ARG A 187 -14.52 24.63 -25.78
N PRO A 188 -13.91 23.50 -26.21
CA PRO A 188 -14.01 23.07 -27.61
C PRO A 188 -15.29 22.23 -27.84
N PRO A 189 -15.87 22.27 -29.05
CA PRO A 189 -17.15 21.62 -29.33
C PRO A 189 -17.00 20.12 -29.62
N ARG A 190 -18.06 19.39 -29.27
CA ARG A 190 -18.31 17.96 -29.54
C ARG A 190 -18.33 17.66 -31.04
N ARG A 191 -17.78 16.51 -31.45
CA ARG A 191 -18.16 15.86 -32.71
C ARG A 191 -18.41 14.35 -32.51
N ASN A 192 -19.52 13.90 -33.07
CA ASN A 192 -20.15 12.59 -32.93
C ASN A 192 -19.68 11.59 -34.00
N THR A 193 -19.45 10.35 -33.56
CA THR A 193 -19.80 9.03 -34.17
C THR A 193 -19.44 8.65 -35.63
N HIS A 194 -18.66 7.56 -35.77
CA HIS A 194 -19.02 6.23 -36.36
C HIS A 194 -17.73 5.52 -36.84
N GLN A 195 -17.23 4.46 -36.18
CA GLN A 195 -17.56 3.02 -36.31
C GLN A 195 -17.46 2.42 -37.71
N SER A 196 -16.35 1.71 -37.96
CA SER A 196 -16.26 0.36 -38.57
C SER A 196 -14.77 0.05 -38.79
N ALA A 197 -14.10 -0.73 -37.95
CA ALA A 197 -14.21 -2.18 -37.70
C ALA A 197 -13.44 -3.03 -38.71
N ALA A 198 -12.63 -3.92 -38.13
CA ALA A 198 -12.00 -5.12 -38.70
C ALA A 198 -10.79 -4.86 -39.64
N SER A 199 -9.66 -5.54 -39.48
CA SER A 199 -9.35 -6.68 -38.59
C SER A 199 -7.87 -7.04 -38.78
N ASP A 200 -7.25 -7.45 -37.67
CA ASP A 200 -6.38 -8.63 -37.50
C ASP A 200 -5.29 -8.95 -38.55
N ALA A 201 -4.06 -9.32 -38.23
CA ALA A 201 -3.31 -9.58 -36.99
C ALA A 201 -1.84 -9.91 -37.47
N PRO A 202 -1.02 -10.79 -36.85
CA PRO A 202 0.31 -10.39 -36.34
C PRO A 202 1.48 -11.28 -36.84
N SER A 203 2.70 -11.05 -36.33
CA SER A 203 3.66 -12.07 -35.80
C SER A 203 5.15 -11.93 -36.19
N GLU A 204 5.99 -12.37 -35.25
CA GLU A 204 7.45 -12.44 -35.24
C GLU A 204 8.02 -13.64 -36.05
N PHE A 205 9.30 -13.47 -36.47
CA PHE A 205 10.35 -14.49 -36.69
C PHE A 205 10.29 -15.47 -37.89
N SER A 206 11.16 -15.28 -38.89
CA SER A 206 12.27 -16.22 -39.23
C SER A 206 13.01 -15.81 -40.52
N VAL A 207 14.34 -15.89 -40.47
CA VAL A 207 15.27 -15.60 -41.56
C VAL A 207 15.53 -16.89 -42.36
N ARG A 208 15.17 -16.93 -43.66
CA ARG A 208 16.05 -17.31 -44.80
C ARG A 208 15.30 -17.54 -46.14
N ARG A 209 15.81 -16.80 -47.14
CA ARG A 209 15.96 -17.10 -48.58
C ARG A 209 14.70 -17.46 -49.39
N ARG A 210 14.34 -16.52 -50.27
CA ARG A 210 14.38 -16.79 -51.73
C ARG A 210 14.67 -15.49 -52.49
N HIS A 211 15.85 -15.47 -53.10
CA HIS A 211 16.25 -14.50 -54.10
C HIS A 211 15.46 -14.76 -55.39
N SER A 212 15.44 -13.72 -56.23
CA SER A 212 14.98 -13.68 -57.63
C SER A 212 13.49 -13.46 -57.85
N LEU A 213 13.09 -12.21 -57.69
CA LEU A 213 12.35 -11.40 -58.69
C LEU A 213 12.41 -9.91 -58.28
N ALA A 214 13.60 -9.48 -57.83
CA ALA A 214 13.90 -8.11 -57.42
C ALA A 214 14.45 -7.34 -58.63
N ASN A 215 13.67 -6.39 -59.13
CA ASN A 215 14.19 -5.23 -59.88
C ASN A 215 13.11 -4.15 -60.15
N SER A 216 11.89 -4.28 -59.62
CA SER A 216 10.85 -3.25 -59.80
C SER A 216 10.02 -2.94 -58.54
N LEU A 217 10.40 -3.46 -57.36
CA LEU A 217 9.74 -3.21 -56.07
C LEU A 217 10.68 -2.57 -55.01
N ASP A 218 12.00 -2.54 -55.23
CA ASP A 218 13.01 -2.03 -54.26
C ASP A 218 12.90 -0.52 -53.96
N GLY A 219 12.24 0.26 -54.83
CA GLY A 219 12.14 1.71 -54.65
C GLY A 219 11.16 2.16 -53.56
N PHE A 220 10.17 1.33 -53.21
CA PHE A 220 9.15 1.67 -52.20
C PHE A 220 9.52 1.15 -50.81
N GLU A 221 10.08 -0.06 -50.68
CA GLU A 221 10.51 -0.61 -49.37
C GLU A 221 11.73 0.12 -48.79
N ASN A 222 12.68 0.57 -49.63
CA ASN A 222 13.84 1.34 -49.16
C ASN A 222 13.43 2.71 -48.60
N LYS A 223 12.45 3.39 -49.20
CA LYS A 223 11.99 4.72 -48.71
C LYS A 223 11.36 4.64 -47.32
N ASP A 224 10.54 3.63 -47.05
CA ASP A 224 9.93 3.42 -45.74
C ASP A 224 11.00 3.06 -44.68
N TYR A 225 12.01 2.25 -45.05
CA TYR A 225 13.15 1.93 -44.17
C TYR A 225 13.98 3.17 -43.79
N PHE A 226 14.32 4.02 -44.76
CA PHE A 226 15.05 5.26 -44.50
C PHE A 226 14.21 6.27 -43.69
N TYR A 227 12.91 6.33 -43.93
CA TYR A 227 11.99 7.17 -43.16
C TYR A 227 11.89 6.74 -41.70
N ASP A 228 11.80 5.44 -41.42
CA ASP A 228 11.81 4.89 -40.06
C ASP A 228 13.18 5.07 -39.37
N LYS A 229 14.30 4.87 -40.08
CA LYS A 229 15.67 5.14 -39.56
C LYS A 229 15.82 6.63 -39.21
N ARG A 230 15.31 7.55 -40.04
CA ARG A 230 15.29 8.99 -39.76
C ARG A 230 14.45 9.36 -38.53
N ILE A 231 13.26 8.76 -38.36
CA ILE A 231 12.39 9.02 -37.19
C ILE A 231 13.05 8.52 -35.90
N THR A 232 13.71 7.37 -35.92
CA THR A 232 14.39 6.83 -34.74
C THR A 232 15.60 7.68 -34.34
N LEU A 233 16.40 8.14 -35.30
CA LEU A 233 17.49 9.09 -35.07
C LEU A 233 16.97 10.42 -34.51
N LYS A 234 15.88 10.96 -35.08
CA LYS A 234 15.21 12.16 -34.55
C LYS A 234 14.83 12.03 -33.08
N LYS A 235 14.17 10.92 -32.70
CA LYS A 235 13.76 10.68 -31.30
C LYS A 235 14.95 10.56 -30.36
N ARG A 236 16.04 9.91 -30.79
CA ARG A 236 17.27 9.78 -30.00
C ARG A 236 17.96 11.13 -29.80
N ALA A 237 18.04 11.96 -30.84
CA ALA A 237 18.59 13.32 -30.74
C ALA A 237 17.80 14.19 -29.74
N ILE A 238 16.45 14.13 -29.77
CA ILE A 238 15.60 14.85 -28.80
C ILE A 238 15.85 14.34 -27.37
N SER A 239 15.89 13.02 -27.17
CA SER A 239 16.13 12.43 -25.85
C SER A 239 17.49 12.83 -25.27
N LEU A 240 18.54 12.81 -26.10
CA LEU A 240 19.88 13.23 -25.70
C LEU A 240 19.92 14.73 -25.37
N PHE A 241 19.31 15.57 -26.20
CA PHE A 241 19.23 17.01 -25.93
C PHE A 241 18.60 17.31 -24.57
N VAL A 242 17.49 16.63 -24.24
CA VAL A 242 16.81 16.77 -22.94
C VAL A 242 17.74 16.31 -21.80
N ALA A 243 18.35 15.14 -21.92
CA ALA A 243 19.23 14.58 -20.88
C ALA A 243 20.45 15.47 -20.58
N PHE A 244 21.08 16.06 -21.60
CA PHE A 244 22.20 17.00 -21.42
C PHE A 244 21.76 18.29 -20.71
N ARG A 245 20.58 18.83 -21.05
CA ARG A 245 20.01 20.02 -20.40
C ARG A 245 19.64 19.74 -18.95
N GLU A 246 19.10 18.56 -18.66
CA GLU A 246 18.81 18.10 -17.30
C GLU A 246 20.09 17.91 -16.48
N LEU A 247 21.15 17.31 -17.04
CA LEU A 247 22.44 17.14 -16.37
C LEU A 247 23.07 18.51 -16.01
N LYS A 248 22.92 19.51 -16.88
CA LYS A 248 23.31 20.89 -16.58
C LYS A 248 22.48 21.48 -15.43
N SER A 249 21.16 21.30 -15.46
CA SER A 249 20.26 21.74 -14.39
C SER A 249 20.58 21.06 -13.05
N TYR A 250 20.93 19.78 -13.08
CA TYR A 250 21.36 19.00 -11.91
C TYR A 250 22.58 19.63 -11.21
N SER A 251 23.61 20.02 -11.96
CA SER A 251 24.77 20.73 -11.39
C SER A 251 24.35 22.08 -10.77
N GLN A 252 23.56 22.90 -11.47
CA GLN A 252 23.12 24.21 -10.98
C GLN A 252 22.26 24.11 -9.69
N LEU A 253 21.33 23.16 -9.64
CA LEU A 253 20.47 22.92 -8.48
C LEU A 253 21.28 22.46 -7.27
N ASN A 254 22.22 21.53 -7.45
CA ASN A 254 23.08 21.05 -6.36
C ASN A 254 24.01 22.16 -5.83
N ARG A 255 24.61 22.98 -6.71
CA ARG A 255 25.41 24.15 -6.30
C ARG A 255 24.59 25.14 -5.46
N THR A 256 23.35 25.41 -5.88
CA THR A 256 22.41 26.23 -5.12
C THR A 256 22.06 25.58 -3.78
N GLY A 257 21.94 24.24 -3.77
CA GLY A 257 21.68 23.43 -2.59
C GLY A 257 22.76 23.54 -1.53
N PHE A 258 24.03 23.33 -1.90
CA PHE A 258 25.18 23.52 -1.01
C PHE A 258 25.26 24.95 -0.49
N THR A 259 25.06 25.94 -1.36
CA THR A 259 25.09 27.37 -0.99
C THR A 259 24.01 27.70 0.05
N LYS A 260 22.78 27.19 -0.13
CA LYS A 260 21.67 27.42 0.81
C LYS A 260 21.81 26.61 2.10
N ALA A 261 22.42 25.44 2.06
CA ALA A 261 22.71 24.63 3.26
C ALA A 261 23.75 25.35 4.14
N LEU A 262 24.87 25.76 3.54
CA LEU A 262 25.94 26.50 4.21
C LEU A 262 25.47 27.86 4.73
N LYS A 263 24.75 28.65 3.91
CA LYS A 263 24.17 29.94 4.37
C LYS A 263 23.26 29.77 5.59
N LYS A 264 22.54 28.64 5.67
CA LYS A 264 21.63 28.37 6.79
C LYS A 264 22.37 27.87 8.03
N TYR A 265 23.43 27.08 7.84
CA TYR A 265 24.34 26.67 8.91
C TYR A 265 24.98 27.90 9.57
N ASP A 266 25.61 28.76 8.76
CA ASP A 266 26.25 30.01 9.20
C ASP A 266 25.27 30.92 9.94
N LYS A 267 24.05 31.09 9.41
CA LYS A 267 23.01 31.91 10.06
C LYS A 267 22.53 31.37 11.41
N ILE A 268 22.53 30.04 11.60
CA ILE A 268 21.99 29.41 12.82
C ILE A 268 23.05 29.34 13.92
N LEU A 269 24.30 29.03 13.56
CA LEU A 269 25.39 28.86 14.52
C LEU A 269 26.31 30.10 14.61
N ASN A 270 26.00 31.16 13.86
CA ASN A 270 26.75 32.41 13.81
C ASN A 270 28.25 32.21 13.50
N ARG A 271 28.53 31.42 12.45
CA ARG A 271 29.88 31.06 11.94
C ARG A 271 30.01 31.43 10.46
N ASP A 272 31.23 31.46 9.92
CA ASP A 272 31.54 31.80 8.51
C ASP A 272 32.14 30.60 7.74
N LEU A 273 31.47 29.44 7.76
CA LEU A 273 31.96 28.24 7.08
C LEU A 273 31.69 28.25 5.57
N LYS A 274 30.65 28.96 5.12
CA LYS A 274 30.22 28.98 3.70
C LYS A 274 31.32 29.39 2.75
N ASN A 275 31.96 30.54 2.98
CA ASN A 275 32.93 31.09 2.03
C ASN A 275 34.14 30.17 1.91
N ARG A 276 34.64 29.66 3.04
CA ARG A 276 35.78 28.74 3.11
C ARG A 276 35.48 27.42 2.39
N TYR A 277 34.32 26.80 2.65
CA TYR A 277 33.97 25.49 2.07
C TYR A 277 33.64 25.57 0.58
N ILE A 278 32.97 26.65 0.13
CA ILE A 278 32.65 26.84 -1.29
C ILE A 278 33.92 27.00 -2.11
N GLU A 279 34.86 27.82 -1.65
CA GLU A 279 36.10 28.12 -2.39
C GLU A 279 37.11 26.96 -2.35
N GLN A 280 37.15 26.21 -1.25
CA GLN A 280 38.09 25.09 -1.11
C GLN A 280 37.62 23.80 -1.75
N LYS A 281 36.31 23.49 -1.70
CA LYS A 281 35.78 22.18 -2.13
C LYS A 281 34.74 22.28 -3.25
N VAL A 282 33.70 23.08 -3.08
CA VAL A 282 32.57 23.10 -4.04
C VAL A 282 32.98 23.68 -5.40
N SER A 283 33.77 24.77 -5.45
CA SER A 283 34.22 25.34 -6.72
C SER A 283 35.25 24.48 -7.45
N LYS A 284 36.00 23.65 -6.72
CA LYS A 284 37.05 22.77 -7.27
C LYS A 284 36.52 21.44 -7.77
N ALA A 285 35.38 20.98 -7.26
CA ALA A 285 34.76 19.73 -7.69
C ALA A 285 34.38 19.77 -9.18
N TYR A 286 34.61 18.67 -9.89
CA TYR A 286 34.58 18.59 -11.34
C TYR A 286 33.23 18.98 -11.95
N CYS A 287 32.14 18.58 -11.28
CA CYS A 287 30.76 18.86 -11.70
C CYS A 287 30.36 20.35 -11.66
N PHE A 288 31.11 21.20 -10.95
CA PHE A 288 30.82 22.64 -10.82
C PHE A 288 31.81 23.55 -11.56
N GLN A 289 32.85 22.98 -12.17
CA GLN A 289 33.84 23.75 -12.91
C GLN A 289 33.22 24.38 -14.17
N PRO A 290 33.56 25.64 -14.49
CA PRO A 290 33.05 26.31 -15.67
C PRO A 290 33.51 25.63 -16.97
N GLU A 291 34.69 24.99 -16.96
CA GLU A 291 35.22 24.24 -18.11
C GLU A 291 34.34 23.04 -18.46
N THR A 292 33.92 22.26 -17.45
CA THR A 292 33.03 21.10 -17.63
C THR A 292 31.67 21.53 -18.17
N LEU A 293 31.09 22.61 -17.62
CA LEU A 293 29.82 23.15 -18.11
C LEU A 293 29.92 23.65 -19.56
N ARG A 294 31.07 24.21 -19.95
CA ARG A 294 31.31 24.62 -21.34
C ARG A 294 31.38 23.41 -22.29
N LYS A 295 32.01 22.30 -21.88
CA LYS A 295 32.03 21.04 -22.66
C LYS A 295 30.62 20.49 -22.88
N LEU A 296 29.76 20.54 -21.87
CA LEU A 296 28.35 20.17 -22.03
C LEU A 296 27.62 21.07 -23.03
N ASP A 297 27.87 22.38 -22.99
CA ASP A 297 27.28 23.32 -23.96
C ASP A 297 27.80 23.10 -25.39
N GLU A 298 29.09 22.79 -25.56
CA GLU A 298 29.68 22.39 -26.85
C GLU A 298 28.99 21.11 -27.40
N LYS A 299 28.75 20.11 -26.55
CA LYS A 299 28.03 18.88 -26.94
C LYS A 299 26.55 19.08 -27.24
N VAL A 300 25.89 20.00 -26.53
CA VAL A 300 24.51 20.39 -26.86
C VAL A 300 24.45 21.07 -28.23
N ALA A 301 25.43 21.92 -28.56
CA ALA A 301 25.51 22.54 -29.88
C ALA A 301 25.73 21.51 -31.00
N GLU A 302 26.56 20.49 -30.76
CA GLU A 302 26.76 19.37 -31.70
C GLU A 302 25.46 18.58 -31.94
N ILE A 303 24.65 18.34 -30.90
CA ILE A 303 23.33 17.69 -31.04
C ILE A 303 22.34 18.59 -31.82
N GLU A 304 22.37 19.90 -31.60
CA GLU A 304 21.56 20.86 -32.35
C GLU A 304 21.91 20.85 -33.85
N GLU A 305 23.19 20.74 -34.19
CA GLU A 305 23.68 20.63 -35.58
C GLU A 305 23.25 19.31 -36.23
N ILE A 306 23.42 18.18 -35.53
CA ILE A 306 22.94 16.86 -36.00
C ILE A 306 21.43 16.90 -36.26
N TYR A 307 20.64 17.49 -35.34
CA TYR A 307 19.20 17.60 -35.51
C TYR A 307 18.83 18.50 -36.71
N ALA A 308 19.57 19.59 -36.92
CA ALA A 308 19.35 20.49 -38.03
C ALA A 308 19.59 19.81 -39.39
N ASN A 309 20.67 19.02 -39.49
CA ASN A 309 20.99 18.25 -40.70
C ASN A 309 19.94 17.15 -40.95
N LEU A 310 19.48 16.46 -39.91
CA LEU A 310 18.53 15.36 -40.05
C LEU A 310 17.10 15.82 -40.34
N VAL A 311 16.62 16.94 -39.80
CA VAL A 311 15.18 17.28 -39.78
C VAL A 311 14.86 18.57 -40.53
N THR A 312 15.66 19.63 -40.35
CA THR A 312 15.35 20.98 -40.84
C THR A 312 16.16 21.36 -42.08
N ASN A 313 16.78 20.39 -42.76
CA ASN A 313 17.58 20.60 -43.97
C ASN A 313 18.67 21.68 -43.78
N GLY A 314 19.30 21.73 -42.61
CA GLY A 314 20.37 22.68 -42.29
C GLY A 314 19.91 24.00 -41.65
N ASP A 315 18.60 24.21 -41.41
CA ASP A 315 18.13 25.38 -40.66
C ASP A 315 18.29 25.17 -39.15
N LEU A 316 19.35 25.78 -38.61
CA LEU A 316 19.75 25.64 -37.22
C LEU A 316 18.83 26.41 -36.25
N GLU A 317 18.12 27.45 -36.71
CA GLU A 317 17.23 28.23 -35.85
C GLU A 317 15.91 27.51 -35.58
N GLU A 318 15.31 26.92 -36.61
CA GLU A 318 14.06 26.16 -36.44
C GLU A 318 14.31 24.86 -35.65
N ALA A 319 15.48 24.22 -35.85
CA ALA A 319 15.92 23.07 -35.06
C ALA A 319 15.98 23.38 -33.55
N ARG A 320 16.61 24.50 -33.19
CA ARG A 320 16.69 24.96 -31.79
C ARG A 320 15.31 25.22 -31.19
N LYS A 321 14.40 25.79 -31.97
CA LYS A 321 13.04 26.11 -31.53
C LYS A 321 12.21 24.84 -31.26
N GLU A 322 12.27 23.84 -32.15
CA GLU A 322 11.61 22.54 -31.94
C GLU A 322 12.19 21.80 -30.71
N LEU A 323 13.52 21.73 -30.59
CA LEU A 323 14.17 21.08 -29.44
C LEU A 323 13.81 21.74 -28.11
N ARG A 324 13.75 23.08 -28.06
CA ARG A 324 13.30 23.83 -26.87
C ARG A 324 11.83 23.57 -26.55
N LEU A 325 10.97 23.42 -27.56
CA LEU A 325 9.57 23.10 -27.37
C LEU A 325 9.41 21.71 -26.74
N HIS A 326 10.11 20.71 -27.26
CA HIS A 326 10.13 19.36 -26.69
C HIS A 326 10.68 19.31 -25.26
N LEU A 327 11.73 20.08 -24.96
CA LEU A 327 12.23 20.23 -23.60
C LEU A 327 11.17 20.83 -22.66
N ARG A 328 10.46 21.87 -23.11
CA ARG A 328 9.39 22.50 -22.32
C ARG A 328 8.27 21.51 -22.03
N GLU A 329 7.82 20.74 -23.02
CA GLU A 329 6.80 19.71 -22.86
C GLU A 329 7.24 18.63 -21.87
N HIS A 330 8.48 18.15 -21.99
CA HIS A 330 9.07 17.16 -21.09
C HIS A 330 9.07 17.66 -19.65
N VAL A 331 9.62 18.86 -19.41
CA VAL A 331 9.71 19.47 -18.08
C VAL A 331 8.32 19.72 -17.47
N VAL A 332 7.35 20.15 -18.27
CA VAL A 332 5.95 20.34 -17.81
C VAL A 332 5.34 19.00 -17.42
N TRP A 333 5.56 17.95 -18.20
CA TRP A 333 5.06 16.61 -17.91
C TRP A 333 5.67 16.06 -16.61
N GLU A 334 6.99 16.15 -16.43
CA GLU A 334 7.68 15.69 -15.21
C GLU A 334 7.24 16.46 -13.95
N ARG A 335 7.12 17.80 -14.04
CA ARG A 335 6.65 18.59 -12.90
C ARG A 335 5.24 18.20 -12.48
N ASN A 336 4.37 17.90 -13.45
CA ASN A 336 3.01 17.44 -13.17
C ASN A 336 2.99 16.05 -12.52
N THR A 337 3.88 15.13 -12.90
CA THR A 337 3.96 13.80 -12.28
C THR A 337 4.53 13.87 -10.87
N VAL A 338 5.60 14.64 -10.65
CA VAL A 338 6.20 14.86 -9.32
C VAL A 338 5.22 15.55 -8.37
N TRP A 339 4.52 16.59 -8.83
CA TRP A 339 3.50 17.27 -8.02
C TRP A 339 2.36 16.32 -7.63
N ARG A 340 1.89 15.48 -8.56
CA ARG A 340 0.88 14.45 -8.30
C ARG A 340 1.35 13.42 -7.28
N ASP A 341 2.58 12.91 -7.42
CA ASP A 341 3.14 11.94 -6.49
C ASP A 341 3.35 12.55 -5.09
N MET A 342 3.81 13.81 -5.02
CA MET A 342 3.95 14.54 -3.75
C MET A 342 2.61 14.72 -3.04
N ILE A 343 1.57 15.16 -3.75
CA ILE A 343 0.20 15.26 -3.21
C ILE A 343 -0.33 13.89 -2.79
N GLY A 344 -0.04 12.83 -3.56
CA GLY A 344 -0.44 11.46 -3.22
C GLY A 344 0.24 10.93 -1.97
N VAL A 345 1.48 11.34 -1.68
CA VAL A 345 2.18 11.01 -0.42
C VAL A 345 1.57 11.79 0.75
N GLU A 346 1.31 13.09 0.59
CA GLU A 346 0.64 13.89 1.62
C GLU A 346 -0.75 13.35 1.96
N ARG A 347 -1.59 13.06 0.96
CA ARG A 347 -2.91 12.45 1.17
C ARG A 347 -2.84 11.10 1.86
N ARG A 348 -1.87 10.25 1.52
CA ARG A 348 -1.67 8.96 2.21
C ARG A 348 -1.23 9.14 3.67
N ALA A 349 -0.37 10.12 3.95
CA ALA A 349 0.03 10.45 5.31
C ALA A 349 -1.17 11.00 6.12
N TYR A 350 -1.96 11.90 5.54
CA TYR A 350 -3.19 12.42 6.16
C TYR A 350 -4.26 11.33 6.35
N GLY A 351 -4.44 10.44 5.39
CA GLY A 351 -5.36 9.30 5.49
C GLY A 351 -4.97 8.29 6.56
N ALA A 352 -3.66 8.05 6.75
CA ALA A 352 -3.15 7.22 7.84
C ALA A 352 -3.39 7.84 9.23
N HIS A 353 -3.28 9.18 9.34
CA HIS A 353 -3.60 9.89 10.58
C HIS A 353 -5.09 9.88 10.93
N ILE A 354 -5.98 9.90 9.93
CA ILE A 354 -7.44 9.81 10.14
C ILE A 354 -7.87 8.36 10.43
N GLY A 355 -7.26 7.36 9.80
CA GLY A 355 -7.57 5.94 10.05
C GLY A 355 -7.22 5.44 11.46
N LEU A 356 -6.33 6.13 12.18
CA LEU A 356 -6.02 5.88 13.59
C LEU A 356 -6.97 6.62 14.57
N ALA A 357 -7.80 7.53 14.06
CA ALA A 357 -8.68 8.40 14.86
C ALA A 357 -10.17 8.25 14.47
N GLY A 358 -10.72 7.05 14.69
CA GLY A 358 -12.17 6.84 14.87
C GLY A 358 -12.95 6.29 13.67
N PRO A 359 -14.16 5.74 13.91
CA PRO A 359 -14.96 5.07 12.89
C PRO A 359 -15.62 6.07 11.92
N LEU A 360 -15.55 5.73 10.64
CA LEU A 360 -15.97 6.45 9.42
C LEU A 360 -17.49 6.69 9.25
N LEU A 361 -18.25 6.93 10.32
CA LEU A 361 -19.68 7.24 10.24
C LEU A 361 -19.94 8.73 10.44
N GLY A 362 -20.04 9.46 9.33
CA GLY A 362 -20.48 10.86 9.29
C GLY A 362 -20.31 11.47 7.89
N GLU A 363 -21.41 11.57 7.14
CA GLU A 363 -21.48 12.16 5.80
C GLU A 363 -21.65 13.70 5.82
N GLU A 364 -21.38 14.35 6.95
CA GLU A 364 -21.58 15.79 7.10
C GLU A 364 -20.29 16.50 7.53
N ALA A 365 -19.44 16.82 6.54
CA ALA A 365 -18.67 18.08 6.46
C ALA A 365 -17.64 18.05 5.31
N GLU A 366 -18.05 17.72 4.08
CA GLU A 366 -17.28 18.09 2.89
C GLU A 366 -17.57 19.55 2.50
N LYS A 367 -17.02 20.51 3.26
CA LYS A 367 -16.66 21.81 2.67
C LYS A 367 -15.21 21.72 2.26
N LYS A 368 -14.92 21.95 0.97
CA LYS A 368 -13.58 22.06 0.38
C LYS A 368 -12.63 22.79 1.33
N ARG A 369 -11.75 22.05 2.00
CA ARG A 369 -10.69 22.60 2.87
C ARG A 369 -9.47 22.87 2.01
N LEU A 370 -9.03 24.12 1.98
CA LEU A 370 -7.80 24.54 1.29
C LEU A 370 -6.60 24.24 2.19
N ALA A 371 -5.44 23.98 1.57
CA ALA A 371 -4.21 23.73 2.29
C ALA A 371 -3.72 25.02 2.99
N GLY A 372 -3.68 25.02 4.33
CA GLY A 372 -3.23 26.16 5.13
C GLY A 372 -3.93 26.31 6.49
N ASP A 373 -5.10 25.69 6.68
CA ASP A 373 -5.79 25.70 7.97
C ASP A 373 -5.14 24.70 8.94
N GLU A 374 -4.12 25.15 9.68
CA GLU A 374 -3.67 24.47 10.89
C GLU A 374 -4.78 24.57 11.95
N THR A 375 -5.61 23.54 12.10
CA THR A 375 -6.48 23.47 13.26
C THR A 375 -5.63 23.15 14.49
N ALA A 376 -5.49 24.12 15.39
CA ALA A 376 -5.30 23.83 16.79
C ALA A 376 -6.47 22.92 17.22
N VAL A 377 -6.17 21.65 17.50
CA VAL A 377 -7.14 20.71 18.07
C VAL A 377 -7.62 21.34 19.37
N GLN A 378 -8.86 21.84 19.40
CA GLN A 378 -9.47 22.36 20.63
C GLN A 378 -9.58 21.19 21.61
N LEU A 379 -8.64 21.12 22.57
CA LEU A 379 -8.53 20.05 23.58
C LEU A 379 -9.53 20.23 24.72
N THR A 380 -10.11 21.42 24.89
CA THR A 380 -11.01 21.78 25.98
C THR A 380 -12.27 22.47 25.47
N LYS A 381 -13.44 22.05 25.96
CA LYS A 381 -14.73 22.70 25.71
C LYS A 381 -15.15 23.42 26.98
N GLU A 382 -15.51 24.70 26.86
CA GLU A 382 -16.00 25.49 27.98
C GLU A 382 -17.51 25.26 28.15
N LEU A 383 -17.91 24.67 29.27
CA LEU A 383 -19.32 24.54 29.63
C LEU A 383 -19.71 25.66 30.59
N LYS A 384 -20.67 26.48 30.19
CA LYS A 384 -21.29 27.50 31.05
C LYS A 384 -22.35 26.83 31.91
N THR A 385 -22.08 26.67 33.20
CA THR A 385 -23.07 26.26 34.21
C THR A 385 -23.48 27.48 35.06
N PRO A 386 -24.65 27.48 35.74
CA PRO A 386 -25.10 28.63 36.53
C PRO A 386 -24.18 29.00 37.71
N PHE A 387 -23.21 28.15 38.06
CA PHE A 387 -22.21 28.39 39.11
C PHE A 387 -20.78 28.63 38.58
N GLY A 388 -20.59 28.78 37.25
CA GLY A 388 -19.29 29.12 36.65
C GLY A 388 -18.99 28.38 35.34
N THR A 389 -17.89 28.79 34.69
CA THR A 389 -17.33 28.12 33.49
C THR A 389 -16.41 27.00 33.91
N ILE A 390 -16.80 25.74 33.62
CA ILE A 390 -15.93 24.57 33.83
C ILE A 390 -15.29 24.22 32.49
N THR A 391 -13.96 24.17 32.48
CA THR A 391 -13.18 23.68 31.33
C THR A 391 -13.14 22.16 31.41
N VAL A 392 -13.82 21.50 30.48
CA VAL A 392 -13.87 20.04 30.44
C VAL A 392 -13.07 19.58 29.22
N PRO A 393 -12.16 18.61 29.35
CA PRO A 393 -11.42 18.09 28.21
C PRO A 393 -12.39 17.41 27.22
N VAL A 394 -12.18 17.65 25.92
CA VAL A 394 -13.13 17.28 24.85
C VAL A 394 -13.39 15.77 24.76
N TRP A 395 -12.45 14.94 25.23
CA TRP A 395 -12.62 13.48 25.29
C TRP A 395 -13.82 13.01 26.13
N LEU A 396 -14.25 13.77 27.14
CA LEU A 396 -15.42 13.46 27.98
C LEU A 396 -16.75 13.62 27.22
N PHE A 397 -16.73 14.37 26.12
CA PHE A 397 -17.88 14.55 25.23
C PHE A 397 -17.75 13.75 23.92
N SER A 398 -16.72 12.91 23.79
CA SER A 398 -16.60 12.00 22.67
C SER A 398 -17.69 10.93 22.76
N THR A 399 -18.26 10.54 21.61
CA THR A 399 -19.17 9.40 21.49
C THR A 399 -18.57 8.14 22.14
N GLY A 400 -17.25 7.95 22.00
CA GLY A 400 -16.50 6.85 22.62
C GLY A 400 -16.56 6.82 24.16
N PHE A 401 -16.55 7.97 24.82
CA PHE A 401 -16.63 8.03 26.29
C PHE A 401 -18.04 7.65 26.79
N PHE A 402 -19.08 8.13 26.12
CA PHE A 402 -20.47 7.76 26.45
C PHE A 402 -20.73 6.28 26.21
N THR A 403 -20.26 5.72 25.10
CA THR A 403 -20.37 4.28 24.83
C THR A 403 -19.61 3.47 25.87
N LEU A 404 -18.39 3.86 26.25
CA LEU A 404 -17.64 3.17 27.31
C LEU A 404 -18.38 3.22 28.65
N THR A 405 -18.87 4.39 29.03
CA THR A 405 -19.61 4.60 30.29
C THR A 405 -20.87 3.73 30.31
N PHE A 406 -21.61 3.70 29.20
CA PHE A 406 -22.77 2.82 29.05
C PHE A 406 -22.40 1.34 29.21
N ILE A 407 -21.34 0.87 28.55
CA ILE A 407 -20.89 -0.52 28.65
C ILE A 407 -20.47 -0.88 30.09
N VAL A 408 -19.79 0.04 30.79
CA VAL A 408 -19.42 -0.14 32.21
C VAL A 408 -20.64 -0.19 33.12
N ILE A 409 -21.65 0.65 32.88
CA ILE A 409 -22.92 0.62 33.62
C ILE A 409 -23.63 -0.72 33.40
N VAL A 410 -23.75 -1.17 32.15
CA VAL A 410 -24.36 -2.48 31.83
C VAL A 410 -23.62 -3.61 32.54
N PHE A 411 -22.29 -3.58 32.56
CA PHE A 411 -21.48 -4.57 33.27
C PHE A 411 -21.71 -4.55 34.79
N ALA A 412 -21.72 -3.36 35.41
CA ALA A 412 -21.99 -3.22 36.83
C ALA A 412 -23.39 -3.73 37.22
N VAL A 413 -24.40 -3.47 36.38
CA VAL A 413 -25.77 -3.97 36.55
C VAL A 413 -25.80 -5.50 36.44
N LEU A 414 -25.18 -6.09 35.41
CA LEU A 414 -25.15 -7.54 35.22
C LEU A 414 -24.43 -8.30 36.34
N LEU A 415 -23.44 -7.70 37.00
CA LEU A 415 -22.80 -8.29 38.18
C LEU A 415 -23.73 -8.35 39.40
N GLN A 416 -24.72 -7.45 39.51
CA GLN A 416 -25.66 -7.41 40.63
C GLN A 416 -26.89 -8.29 40.40
N ILE A 417 -27.33 -8.44 39.15
CA ILE A 417 -28.48 -9.27 38.80
C ILE A 417 -28.07 -10.75 38.84
N LYS A 418 -28.79 -11.56 39.62
CA LYS A 418 -28.59 -13.02 39.65
C LYS A 418 -29.43 -13.68 38.55
N ILE A 419 -28.82 -13.92 37.40
CA ILE A 419 -29.48 -14.60 36.26
C ILE A 419 -29.35 -16.13 36.40
N PHE A 420 -28.18 -16.61 36.86
CA PHE A 420 -27.86 -18.02 36.97
C PHE A 420 -27.75 -18.50 38.42
N ASN A 421 -27.97 -19.80 38.64
CA ASN A 421 -27.96 -20.44 39.96
C ASN A 421 -26.59 -20.39 40.66
N THR A 422 -25.51 -20.30 39.88
CA THR A 422 -24.15 -20.30 40.42
C THR A 422 -23.45 -18.96 40.14
N PRO A 423 -22.72 -18.41 41.12
CA PRO A 423 -22.14 -17.08 40.99
C PRO A 423 -20.99 -17.03 39.98
N GLU A 424 -20.31 -18.14 39.69
CA GLU A 424 -19.28 -18.20 38.64
C GLU A 424 -19.89 -18.07 37.24
N GLN A 425 -21.05 -18.70 36.99
CA GLN A 425 -21.78 -18.54 35.72
C GLN A 425 -22.25 -17.10 35.53
N ASN A 426 -22.77 -16.48 36.60
CA ASN A 426 -23.24 -15.10 36.54
C ASN A 426 -22.09 -14.11 36.25
N ASN A 427 -20.97 -14.26 36.97
CA ASN A 427 -19.78 -13.46 36.76
C ASN A 427 -19.17 -13.67 35.36
N CYS A 428 -19.18 -14.92 34.88
CA CYS A 428 -18.75 -15.25 33.53
C CYS A 428 -19.65 -14.63 32.47
N PHE A 429 -20.97 -14.64 32.67
CA PHE A 429 -21.92 -14.05 31.75
C PHE A 429 -21.79 -12.53 31.68
N ALA A 430 -21.67 -11.86 32.83
CA ALA A 430 -21.42 -10.42 32.89
C ALA A 430 -20.12 -10.06 32.17
N MET A 431 -19.04 -10.81 32.39
CA MET A 431 -17.77 -10.62 31.69
C MET A 431 -17.91 -10.86 30.18
N LEU A 432 -18.60 -11.92 29.76
CA LEU A 432 -18.81 -12.26 28.35
C LEU A 432 -19.56 -11.13 27.63
N VAL A 433 -20.65 -10.60 28.22
CA VAL A 433 -21.40 -9.47 27.64
C VAL A 433 -20.53 -8.21 27.59
N PHE A 434 -19.78 -7.91 28.65
CA PHE A 434 -18.89 -6.76 28.69
C PHE A 434 -17.81 -6.81 27.61
N VAL A 435 -17.09 -7.93 27.49
CA VAL A 435 -16.07 -8.14 26.48
C VAL A 435 -16.67 -8.11 25.07
N SER A 436 -17.84 -8.71 24.87
CA SER A 436 -18.55 -8.71 23.59
C SER A 436 -18.95 -7.30 23.17
N LEU A 437 -19.46 -6.48 24.09
CA LEU A 437 -19.79 -5.08 23.80
C LEU A 437 -18.54 -4.23 23.52
N LEU A 438 -17.44 -4.44 24.26
CA LEU A 438 -16.17 -3.76 24.00
C LEU A 438 -15.59 -4.12 22.62
N TRP A 439 -15.66 -5.38 22.21
CA TRP A 439 -15.23 -5.80 20.88
C TRP A 439 -16.18 -5.34 19.77
N ALA A 440 -17.49 -5.35 19.99
CA ALA A 440 -18.48 -4.93 18.99
C ALA A 440 -18.44 -3.42 18.73
N THR A 441 -18.17 -2.62 19.76
CA THR A 441 -18.13 -1.15 19.66
C THR A 441 -16.75 -0.59 19.33
N GLU A 442 -15.69 -1.41 19.45
CA GLU A 442 -14.28 -1.04 19.23
C GLU A 442 -13.84 0.25 19.94
N VAL A 443 -14.50 0.59 21.06
CA VAL A 443 -14.21 1.79 21.86
C VAL A 443 -12.80 1.72 22.47
N ILE A 444 -12.33 0.49 22.70
CA ILE A 444 -10.97 0.16 23.11
C ILE A 444 -10.39 -0.76 22.02
N PRO A 445 -9.10 -0.63 21.65
CA PRO A 445 -8.49 -1.53 20.68
C PRO A 445 -8.67 -3.00 21.05
N LEU A 446 -9.00 -3.84 20.05
CA LEU A 446 -9.38 -5.25 20.27
C LEU A 446 -8.37 -6.05 21.11
N PHE A 447 -7.07 -5.83 20.88
CA PHE A 447 -6.00 -6.51 21.62
C PHE A 447 -5.94 -6.10 23.11
N VAL A 448 -6.30 -4.86 23.44
CA VAL A 448 -6.34 -4.37 24.83
C VAL A 448 -7.50 -5.02 25.58
N THR A 449 -8.68 -5.12 24.94
CA THR A 449 -9.80 -5.90 25.46
C THR A 449 -9.40 -7.35 25.69
N SER A 450 -8.63 -7.95 24.79
CA SER A 450 -8.12 -9.32 24.98
C SER A 450 -7.14 -9.48 26.15
N LEU A 451 -6.29 -8.49 26.41
CA LEU A 451 -5.43 -8.47 27.61
C LEU A 451 -6.22 -8.27 28.90
N LEU A 452 -7.38 -7.61 28.82
CA LEU A 452 -8.28 -7.41 29.95
C LEU A 452 -8.97 -8.71 30.39
N ILE A 453 -9.14 -9.69 29.49
CA ILE A 453 -9.87 -10.94 29.78
C ILE A 453 -9.21 -11.73 30.91
N PRO A 454 -7.92 -12.13 30.87
CA PRO A 454 -7.29 -12.84 31.99
C PRO A 454 -7.41 -12.07 33.31
N PHE A 455 -7.28 -10.74 33.27
CA PHE A 455 -7.46 -9.90 34.45
C PHE A 455 -8.86 -10.01 35.06
N LEU A 456 -9.91 -9.91 34.24
CA LEU A 456 -11.30 -10.05 34.68
C LEU A 456 -11.61 -11.46 35.17
N VAL A 457 -11.14 -12.49 34.48
CA VAL A 457 -11.35 -13.90 34.85
C VAL A 457 -10.88 -14.18 36.28
N ILE A 458 -9.71 -13.66 36.64
CA ILE A 458 -9.11 -13.85 37.97
C ILE A 458 -9.79 -12.98 39.03
N LEU A 459 -10.08 -11.70 38.74
CA LEU A 459 -10.75 -10.82 39.71
C LEU A 459 -12.17 -11.27 40.03
N LEU A 460 -12.91 -11.73 39.03
CA LEU A 460 -14.29 -12.20 39.18
C LEU A 460 -14.39 -13.64 39.69
N ARG A 461 -13.25 -14.33 39.91
CA ARG A 461 -13.16 -15.73 40.38
C ARG A 461 -14.06 -16.69 39.58
N ILE A 462 -13.89 -16.70 38.26
CA ILE A 462 -14.75 -17.46 37.34
C ILE A 462 -14.37 -18.95 37.25
N VAL A 463 -13.08 -19.26 37.35
CA VAL A 463 -12.55 -20.62 37.13
C VAL A 463 -12.93 -21.55 38.28
N ARG A 464 -13.38 -22.76 37.94
CA ARG A 464 -13.71 -23.85 38.87
C ARG A 464 -12.68 -24.96 38.79
N ASP A 465 -12.51 -25.69 39.89
CA ASP A 465 -11.74 -26.93 39.91
C ASP A 465 -12.45 -28.04 39.11
N GLU A 466 -11.66 -28.91 38.50
CA GLU A 466 -12.14 -30.07 37.73
C GLU A 466 -12.69 -31.19 38.64
N GLU A 467 -12.28 -31.23 39.91
CA GLU A 467 -12.77 -32.19 40.89
C GLU A 467 -14.13 -31.78 41.48
N LYS A 468 -15.07 -32.73 41.56
CA LYS A 468 -16.37 -32.52 42.22
C LYS A 468 -16.12 -32.18 43.70
N PRO A 469 -16.63 -31.04 44.22
CA PRO A 469 -17.88 -30.38 43.84
C PRO A 469 -17.78 -29.17 42.87
N HIS A 470 -16.73 -29.07 42.04
CA HIS A 470 -16.46 -27.93 41.15
C HIS A 470 -16.38 -26.59 41.92
N ALA A 471 -15.68 -26.61 43.05
CA ALA A 471 -15.49 -25.41 43.87
C ALA A 471 -14.68 -24.35 43.11
N ARG A 472 -14.76 -23.09 43.57
CA ARG A 472 -13.95 -21.99 43.02
C ARG A 472 -12.47 -22.31 43.18
N MET A 473 -11.76 -22.34 42.06
CA MET A 473 -10.32 -22.56 42.05
C MET A 473 -9.63 -21.39 42.77
N GLY A 474 -8.58 -21.69 43.54
CA GLY A 474 -7.75 -20.67 44.17
C GLY A 474 -7.15 -19.72 43.12
N THR A 475 -7.07 -18.42 43.42
CA THR A 475 -6.67 -17.38 42.44
C THR A 475 -5.31 -17.68 41.79
N LYS A 476 -4.35 -18.21 42.55
CA LYS A 476 -3.02 -18.57 42.02
C LYS A 476 -3.06 -19.74 41.03
N ALA A 477 -3.87 -20.76 41.30
CA ALA A 477 -4.05 -21.90 40.39
C ALA A 477 -4.83 -21.48 39.13
N ALA A 478 -5.88 -20.66 39.30
CA ALA A 478 -6.64 -20.08 38.19
C ALA A 478 -5.75 -19.24 37.27
N THR A 479 -4.82 -18.44 37.82
CA THR A 479 -3.84 -17.70 37.02
C THR A 479 -2.98 -18.65 36.19
N LYS A 480 -2.44 -19.72 36.78
CA LYS A 480 -1.62 -20.69 36.02
C LYS A 480 -2.43 -21.33 34.88
N TYR A 481 -3.66 -21.75 35.16
CA TYR A 481 -4.57 -22.37 34.18
C TYR A 481 -4.89 -21.44 33.00
N ILE A 482 -5.23 -20.18 33.27
CA ILE A 482 -5.58 -19.22 32.23
C ILE A 482 -4.34 -18.80 31.43
N PHE A 483 -3.24 -18.45 32.09
CA PHE A 483 -2.01 -18.06 31.38
C PHE A 483 -1.44 -19.21 30.54
N SER A 484 -1.55 -20.47 30.98
CA SER A 484 -1.14 -21.62 30.16
C SER A 484 -2.01 -21.79 28.91
N SER A 485 -3.28 -21.38 28.96
CA SER A 485 -4.18 -21.44 27.80
C SER A 485 -3.94 -20.36 26.74
N MET A 486 -3.18 -19.32 27.07
CA MET A 486 -2.86 -18.23 26.13
C MET A 486 -1.84 -18.64 25.06
N TRP A 487 -1.06 -19.70 25.31
CA TRP A 487 0.06 -20.10 24.47
C TRP A 487 -0.11 -21.53 23.97
N THR A 488 -0.92 -21.69 22.93
CA THR A 488 -1.27 -23.00 22.35
C THR A 488 -0.49 -23.28 21.05
N PRO A 489 -0.45 -24.54 20.59
CA PRO A 489 0.12 -24.91 19.27
C PRO A 489 -0.48 -24.10 18.12
N VAL A 490 -1.74 -23.68 18.24
CA VAL A 490 -2.45 -22.81 17.29
C VAL A 490 -1.80 -21.42 17.20
N ILE A 491 -1.34 -20.84 18.31
CA ILE A 491 -0.59 -19.57 18.30
C ILE A 491 0.80 -19.75 17.67
N MET A 492 1.44 -20.90 17.90
CA MET A 492 2.71 -21.23 17.22
C MET A 492 2.54 -21.36 15.70
N LEU A 493 1.43 -21.98 15.27
CA LEU A 493 1.07 -22.06 13.86
C LEU A 493 0.94 -20.67 13.22
N LEU A 494 0.30 -19.73 13.92
CA LEU A 494 0.16 -18.35 13.48
C LEU A 494 1.52 -17.65 13.32
N LEU A 495 2.42 -17.80 14.30
CA LEU A 495 3.76 -17.21 14.24
C LEU A 495 4.59 -17.76 13.08
N GLY A 496 4.53 -19.07 12.83
CA GLY A 496 5.20 -19.69 11.68
C GLY A 496 4.62 -19.21 10.35
N GLY A 497 3.29 -19.08 10.27
CA GLY A 497 2.61 -18.49 9.12
C GLY A 497 3.03 -17.05 8.84
N PHE A 498 3.16 -16.21 9.88
CA PHE A 498 3.66 -14.84 9.73
C PHE A 498 5.11 -14.79 9.28
N ALA A 499 5.97 -15.70 9.75
CA ALA A 499 7.35 -15.78 9.27
C ALA A 499 7.41 -16.13 7.76
N VAL A 500 6.61 -17.10 7.32
CA VAL A 500 6.47 -17.43 5.89
C VAL A 500 5.95 -16.25 5.08
N ALA A 501 4.87 -15.62 5.52
CA ALA A 501 4.29 -14.46 4.86
C ALA A 501 5.28 -13.28 4.76
N ALA A 502 6.00 -12.99 5.85
CA ALA A 502 7.00 -11.93 5.90
C ALA A 502 8.16 -12.20 4.93
N ALA A 503 8.67 -13.44 4.88
CA ALA A 503 9.74 -13.82 3.96
C ALA A 503 9.30 -13.70 2.49
N LEU A 504 8.11 -14.21 2.14
CA LEU A 504 7.55 -14.13 0.79
C LEU A 504 7.32 -12.69 0.33
N SER A 505 6.93 -11.80 1.24
CA SER A 505 6.69 -10.38 0.95
C SER A 505 7.98 -9.58 0.85
N LYS A 506 8.92 -9.74 1.80
CA LYS A 506 10.18 -8.98 1.86
C LYS A 506 11.06 -9.21 0.64
N TYR A 507 11.13 -10.45 0.15
CA TYR A 507 11.91 -10.82 -1.03
C TYR A 507 11.12 -10.68 -2.35
N GLY A 508 9.90 -10.14 -2.29
CA GLY A 508 9.08 -9.90 -3.49
C GLY A 508 8.65 -11.16 -4.24
N ILE A 509 8.76 -12.35 -3.65
CA ILE A 509 8.37 -13.63 -4.26
C ILE A 509 6.87 -13.62 -4.57
N ALA A 510 6.05 -13.17 -3.63
CA ALA A 510 4.61 -13.06 -3.83
C ALA A 510 4.26 -12.08 -4.98
N LYS A 511 4.99 -10.97 -5.09
CA LYS A 511 4.82 -9.99 -6.18
C LYS A 511 5.21 -10.59 -7.53
N ARG A 512 6.33 -11.34 -7.60
CA ARG A 512 6.78 -12.06 -8.81
C ARG A 512 5.74 -13.10 -9.26
N MET A 513 5.22 -13.92 -8.34
CA MET A 513 4.17 -14.89 -8.63
C MET A 513 2.89 -14.21 -9.15
N ALA A 514 2.43 -13.16 -8.46
CA ALA A 514 1.24 -12.40 -8.85
C ALA A 514 1.37 -11.77 -10.25
N THR A 515 2.50 -11.11 -10.53
CA THR A 515 2.78 -10.51 -11.84
C THR A 515 2.96 -11.54 -12.96
N PHE A 516 3.55 -12.70 -12.67
CA PHE A 516 3.65 -13.81 -13.62
C PHE A 516 2.27 -14.31 -14.03
N VAL A 517 1.38 -14.58 -13.08
CA VAL A 517 0.00 -15.02 -13.36
C VAL A 517 -0.77 -13.94 -14.11
N LEU A 518 -0.61 -12.68 -13.72
CA LEU A 518 -1.30 -11.55 -14.35
C LEU A 518 -0.82 -11.27 -15.78
N SER A 519 0.45 -11.53 -16.09
CA SER A 519 0.99 -11.41 -17.45
C SER A 519 0.32 -12.36 -18.45
N LYS A 520 -0.29 -13.45 -17.96
CA LYS A 520 -1.05 -14.42 -18.77
C LYS A 520 -2.52 -14.07 -18.96
N ALA A 521 -3.02 -12.98 -18.37
CA ALA A 521 -4.44 -12.62 -18.42
C ALA A 521 -4.92 -12.11 -19.80
N GLY A 522 -3.99 -11.74 -20.68
CA GLY A 522 -4.30 -11.13 -21.97
C GLY A 522 -4.87 -9.72 -21.87
N THR A 523 -5.64 -9.30 -22.87
CA THR A 523 -6.14 -7.92 -23.01
C THR A 523 -7.65 -7.77 -22.78
N ARG A 524 -8.38 -8.87 -22.59
CA ARG A 524 -9.84 -8.86 -22.42
C ARG A 524 -10.23 -8.48 -20.99
N PRO A 525 -11.01 -7.41 -20.74
CA PRO A 525 -11.37 -6.96 -19.39
C PRO A 525 -12.02 -8.03 -18.51
N ARG A 526 -12.83 -8.92 -19.09
CA ARG A 526 -13.48 -10.02 -18.36
C ARG A 526 -12.48 -11.01 -17.79
N THR A 527 -11.45 -11.35 -18.57
CA THR A 527 -10.38 -12.28 -18.19
C THR A 527 -9.41 -11.60 -17.22
N VAL A 528 -9.07 -10.34 -17.47
CA VAL A 528 -8.21 -9.54 -16.58
C VAL A 528 -8.84 -9.41 -15.19
N LEU A 529 -10.15 -9.16 -15.09
CA LEU A 529 -10.86 -9.15 -13.82
C LEU A 529 -10.72 -10.50 -13.09
N LEU A 530 -11.03 -11.60 -13.78
CA LEU A 530 -11.00 -12.94 -13.18
C LEU A 530 -9.60 -13.32 -12.70
N VAL A 531 -8.57 -13.05 -13.52
CA VAL A 531 -7.18 -13.36 -13.15
C VAL A 531 -6.74 -12.53 -11.95
N ASN A 532 -7.10 -11.24 -11.87
CA ASN A 532 -6.81 -10.43 -10.69
C ASN A 532 -7.54 -10.94 -9.43
N MET A 533 -8.78 -11.41 -9.57
CA MET A 533 -9.54 -12.01 -8.46
C MET A 533 -8.84 -13.28 -7.94
N PHE A 534 -8.39 -14.17 -8.82
CA PHE A 534 -7.65 -15.37 -8.39
C PHE A 534 -6.26 -15.05 -7.82
N VAL A 535 -5.55 -14.07 -8.38
CA VAL A 535 -4.29 -13.59 -7.82
C VAL A 535 -4.50 -13.03 -6.41
N ALA A 536 -5.58 -12.27 -6.19
CA ALA A 536 -5.93 -11.74 -4.88
C ALA A 536 -6.31 -12.85 -3.88
N MET A 537 -7.10 -13.85 -4.30
CA MET A 537 -7.41 -15.02 -3.48
C MET A 537 -6.14 -15.76 -3.07
N PHE A 538 -5.27 -16.06 -4.03
CA PHE A 538 -4.04 -16.81 -3.78
C PHE A 538 -3.07 -16.01 -2.89
N ALA A 539 -2.89 -14.72 -3.14
CA ALA A 539 -2.07 -13.87 -2.27
C ALA A 539 -2.63 -13.80 -0.84
N SER A 540 -3.96 -13.70 -0.70
CA SER A 540 -4.62 -13.65 0.61
C SER A 540 -4.55 -14.97 1.38
N MET A 541 -4.49 -16.10 0.67
CA MET A 541 -4.35 -17.44 1.26
C MET A 541 -3.03 -17.62 2.03
N TRP A 542 -1.96 -16.96 1.59
CA TRP A 542 -0.60 -17.16 2.13
C TRP A 542 -0.05 -15.98 2.90
N ILE A 543 -0.49 -14.75 2.61
CA ILE A 543 0.01 -13.54 3.26
C ILE A 543 -0.91 -13.14 4.41
N SER A 544 -2.06 -12.58 4.07
CA SER A 544 -3.15 -12.23 4.99
C SER A 544 -4.22 -11.48 4.22
N ASN A 545 -5.44 -11.49 4.75
CA ASN A 545 -6.54 -10.63 4.31
C ASN A 545 -6.27 -9.12 4.47
N VAL A 546 -5.21 -8.68 5.14
CA VAL A 546 -4.86 -7.26 5.28
C VAL A 546 -3.81 -6.82 4.25
N ALA A 547 -2.71 -7.58 4.13
CA ALA A 547 -1.59 -7.18 3.28
C ALA A 547 -1.76 -7.56 1.81
N ALA A 548 -2.41 -8.70 1.52
CA ALA A 548 -2.63 -9.16 0.15
C ALA A 548 -3.42 -8.18 -0.73
N PRO A 549 -4.55 -7.57 -0.30
CA PRO A 549 -5.26 -6.60 -1.14
C PRO A 549 -4.39 -5.37 -1.44
N VAL A 550 -3.62 -4.86 -0.47
CA VAL A 550 -2.69 -3.74 -0.68
C VAL A 550 -1.64 -4.06 -1.73
N LEU A 551 -1.08 -5.28 -1.68
CA LEU A 551 -0.16 -5.77 -2.71
C LEU A 551 -0.82 -5.82 -4.09
N CYS A 552 -2.04 -6.37 -4.18
CA CYS A 552 -2.78 -6.49 -5.43
C CYS A 552 -3.11 -5.12 -6.01
N TYR A 553 -3.58 -4.17 -5.20
CA TYR A 553 -3.83 -2.80 -5.64
C TYR A 553 -2.57 -2.10 -6.14
N SER A 554 -1.43 -2.31 -5.48
CA SER A 554 -0.14 -1.77 -5.93
C SER A 554 0.28 -2.32 -7.29
N ILE A 555 -0.04 -3.59 -7.58
CA ILE A 555 0.26 -4.23 -8.87
C ILE A 555 -0.66 -3.71 -9.98
N ILE A 556 -1.94 -3.48 -9.69
CA ILE A 556 -2.90 -2.99 -10.69
C ILE A 556 -2.89 -1.46 -10.86
N GLN A 557 -2.20 -0.72 -10.00
CA GLN A 557 -2.17 0.74 -10.05
C GLN A 557 -1.70 1.30 -11.42
N PRO A 558 -0.67 0.74 -12.10
CA PRO A 558 -0.32 1.15 -13.45
C PRO A 558 -1.45 0.93 -14.47
N LEU A 559 -2.23 -0.14 -14.29
CA LEU A 559 -3.40 -0.44 -15.13
C LEU A 559 -4.54 0.54 -14.85
N LEU A 560 -4.79 0.90 -13.59
CA LEU A 560 -5.82 1.87 -13.20
C LEU A 560 -5.51 3.27 -13.75
N ARG A 561 -4.24 3.70 -13.78
CA ARG A 561 -3.81 5.00 -14.29
C ARG A 561 -4.09 5.20 -15.79
N ASN A 562 -4.15 4.12 -16.55
CA ASN A 562 -4.41 4.15 -18.01
C ASN A 562 -5.89 4.06 -18.36
N LEU A 563 -6.77 3.81 -17.38
CA LEU A 563 -8.20 3.76 -17.58
C LEU A 563 -8.82 5.15 -17.41
N PRO A 564 -9.88 5.50 -18.16
CA PRO A 564 -10.57 6.76 -17.98
C PRO A 564 -11.15 6.87 -16.56
N SER A 565 -11.03 8.05 -15.95
CA SER A 565 -11.57 8.36 -14.64
C SER A 565 -13.06 7.99 -14.55
N GLY A 566 -13.44 7.27 -13.49
CA GLY A 566 -14.82 6.83 -13.28
C GLY A 566 -15.26 5.59 -14.05
N SER A 567 -14.37 4.92 -14.80
CA SER A 567 -14.66 3.67 -15.51
C SER A 567 -15.25 2.59 -14.60
N ASP A 568 -16.33 1.96 -15.04
CA ASP A 568 -16.96 0.84 -14.31
C ASP A 568 -16.05 -0.38 -14.22
N PHE A 569 -15.07 -0.52 -15.13
CA PHE A 569 -14.05 -1.56 -15.02
C PHE A 569 -13.09 -1.30 -13.85
N SER A 570 -12.68 -0.06 -13.60
CA SER A 570 -11.83 0.29 -12.45
C SER A 570 -12.55 -0.04 -11.13
N LYS A 571 -13.85 0.27 -11.04
CA LYS A 571 -14.70 -0.08 -9.88
C LYS A 571 -14.83 -1.59 -9.71
N ALA A 572 -15.12 -2.31 -10.79
CA ALA A 572 -15.23 -3.77 -10.78
C ALA A 572 -13.93 -4.44 -10.38
N LEU A 573 -12.78 -3.92 -10.83
CA LEU A 573 -11.47 -4.47 -10.52
C LEU A 573 -11.10 -4.29 -9.04
N ILE A 574 -11.27 -3.08 -8.51
CA ILE A 574 -10.98 -2.78 -7.09
C ILE A 574 -11.92 -3.58 -6.19
N LEU A 575 -13.23 -3.58 -6.47
CA LEU A 575 -14.19 -4.36 -5.68
C LEU A 575 -13.94 -5.87 -5.82
N GLY A 576 -13.61 -6.36 -7.02
CA GLY A 576 -13.30 -7.76 -7.25
C GLY A 576 -12.11 -8.25 -6.43
N ILE A 577 -11.04 -7.45 -6.33
CA ILE A 577 -9.88 -7.76 -5.47
C ILE A 577 -10.28 -7.78 -3.99
N ALA A 578 -11.09 -6.83 -3.53
CA ALA A 578 -11.57 -6.78 -2.14
C ALA A 578 -12.36 -8.06 -1.77
N LEU A 579 -13.40 -8.37 -2.55
CA LEU A 579 -14.26 -9.53 -2.31
C LEU A 579 -13.47 -10.85 -2.41
N SER A 580 -12.57 -10.96 -3.39
CA SER A 580 -11.74 -12.16 -3.57
C SER A 580 -10.70 -12.32 -2.48
N SER A 581 -10.19 -11.23 -1.90
CA SER A 581 -9.28 -11.28 -0.75
C SER A 581 -10.01 -11.75 0.51
N ASN A 582 -11.26 -11.34 0.74
CA ASN A 582 -12.07 -11.89 1.84
C ASN A 582 -12.27 -13.41 1.69
N ILE A 583 -12.56 -13.87 0.47
CA ILE A 583 -12.71 -15.31 0.17
C ILE A 583 -11.37 -16.05 0.29
N GLY A 584 -10.28 -15.47 -0.20
CA GLY A 584 -8.94 -16.01 -0.01
C GLY A 584 -8.56 -16.12 1.48
N GLY A 585 -9.09 -15.23 2.31
CA GLY A 585 -8.95 -15.26 3.77
C GLY A 585 -9.49 -16.52 4.45
N MET A 586 -10.45 -17.23 3.85
CA MET A 586 -10.94 -18.53 4.38
C MET A 586 -10.30 -19.76 3.71
N ALA A 587 -9.51 -19.58 2.66
CA ALA A 587 -8.92 -20.69 1.89
C ALA A 587 -7.87 -21.49 2.67
N SER A 588 -7.19 -20.87 3.64
CA SER A 588 -6.11 -21.47 4.43
C SER A 588 -6.31 -21.22 5.92
N PRO A 589 -5.94 -22.18 6.80
CA PRO A 589 -6.11 -22.01 8.24
C PRO A 589 -5.35 -20.82 8.84
N ILE A 590 -4.24 -20.39 8.21
CA ILE A 590 -3.44 -19.24 8.68
C ILE A 590 -3.80 -17.92 7.99
N ALA A 591 -4.64 -17.95 6.95
CA ALA A 591 -4.91 -16.78 6.12
C ALA A 591 -5.65 -15.67 6.87
N SER A 592 -6.44 -16.02 7.89
CA SER A 592 -7.18 -15.06 8.69
C SER A 592 -7.41 -15.53 10.13
N PRO A 593 -7.52 -14.59 11.09
CA PRO A 593 -7.63 -14.93 12.52
C PRO A 593 -8.84 -15.78 12.87
N GLN A 594 -9.98 -15.58 12.20
CA GLN A 594 -11.20 -16.36 12.45
C GLN A 594 -11.04 -17.86 12.18
N ASN A 595 -10.18 -18.26 11.23
CA ASN A 595 -9.93 -19.68 10.93
C ASN A 595 -9.13 -20.34 12.07
N ILE A 596 -8.24 -19.58 12.69
CA ILE A 596 -7.43 -20.00 13.83
C ILE A 596 -8.33 -20.22 15.05
N VAL A 597 -9.27 -19.30 15.29
CA VAL A 597 -10.30 -19.47 16.31
C VAL A 597 -11.15 -20.71 16.02
N ALA A 598 -11.45 -20.99 14.75
CA ALA A 598 -12.18 -22.19 14.36
C ALA A 598 -11.41 -23.48 14.68
N LEU A 599 -10.12 -23.54 14.33
CA LEU A 599 -9.26 -24.69 14.62
C LEU A 599 -9.20 -25.02 16.12
N GLU A 600 -9.19 -24.01 16.98
CA GLU A 600 -9.22 -24.25 18.43
C GLU A 600 -10.55 -24.87 18.88
N ASN A 601 -11.66 -24.48 18.27
CA ASN A 601 -13.00 -24.97 18.62
C ASN A 601 -13.36 -26.27 17.88
N MET A 602 -12.40 -26.94 17.23
CA MET A 602 -12.58 -28.24 16.58
C MET A 602 -11.77 -29.31 17.28
N HIS A 603 -12.41 -30.43 17.63
CA HIS A 603 -11.79 -31.54 18.36
C HIS A 603 -12.20 -32.89 17.73
N PRO A 604 -11.27 -33.66 17.12
CA PRO A 604 -9.89 -33.28 16.79
C PRO A 604 -9.84 -32.15 15.75
N ALA A 605 -8.76 -31.35 15.75
CA ALA A 605 -8.57 -30.30 14.77
C ALA A 605 -8.33 -30.91 13.37
N PRO A 606 -8.93 -30.36 12.30
CA PRO A 606 -8.74 -30.90 10.95
C PRO A 606 -7.30 -30.72 10.50
N SER A 607 -6.78 -31.71 9.75
CA SER A 607 -5.52 -31.54 9.05
C SER A 607 -5.61 -30.42 8.01
N TRP A 608 -4.47 -29.83 7.63
CA TRP A 608 -4.43 -28.85 6.55
C TRP A 608 -5.02 -29.38 5.24
N GLY A 609 -4.79 -30.66 4.94
CA GLY A 609 -5.39 -31.34 3.79
C GLY A 609 -6.91 -31.40 3.87
N GLY A 610 -7.47 -31.72 5.05
CA GLY A 610 -8.91 -31.70 5.29
C GLY A 610 -9.51 -30.30 5.15
N TRP A 611 -8.83 -29.27 5.67
CA TRP A 611 -9.24 -27.88 5.49
C TRP A 611 -9.26 -27.48 4.01
N PHE A 612 -8.19 -27.77 3.26
CA PHE A 612 -8.08 -27.43 1.83
C PHE A 612 -9.09 -28.18 0.96
N PHE A 613 -9.37 -29.44 1.28
CA PHE A 613 -10.37 -30.23 0.55
C PHE A 613 -11.75 -29.57 0.56
N VAL A 614 -12.12 -28.91 1.67
CA VAL A 614 -13.39 -28.18 1.78
C VAL A 614 -13.25 -26.73 1.27
N ALA A 615 -12.26 -25.99 1.78
CA ALA A 615 -12.18 -24.55 1.59
C ALA A 615 -11.82 -24.14 0.15
N ILE A 616 -10.89 -24.84 -0.52
CA ILE A 616 -10.45 -24.45 -1.87
C ILE A 616 -11.60 -24.53 -2.88
N PRO A 617 -12.36 -25.65 -2.98
CA PRO A 617 -13.51 -25.71 -3.90
C PRO A 617 -14.58 -24.65 -3.60
N VAL A 618 -14.89 -24.43 -2.32
CA VAL A 618 -15.86 -23.40 -1.89
C VAL A 618 -15.39 -22.01 -2.34
N CYS A 619 -14.11 -21.67 -2.15
CA CYS A 619 -13.56 -20.39 -2.55
C CYS A 619 -13.57 -20.20 -4.07
N VAL A 620 -13.14 -21.22 -4.83
CA VAL A 620 -13.10 -21.16 -6.30
C VAL A 620 -14.49 -20.95 -6.88
N ILE A 621 -15.48 -21.72 -6.43
CA ILE A 621 -16.87 -21.61 -6.89
C ILE A 621 -17.45 -20.24 -6.52
N SER A 622 -17.21 -19.78 -5.28
CA SER A 622 -17.68 -18.47 -4.82
C SER A 622 -17.09 -17.33 -5.66
N ILE A 623 -15.80 -17.37 -5.97
CA ILE A 623 -15.12 -16.38 -6.82
C ILE A 623 -15.67 -16.38 -8.24
N LEU A 624 -15.92 -17.55 -8.83
CA LEU A 624 -16.51 -17.65 -10.17
C LEU A 624 -17.91 -17.04 -10.21
N LEU A 625 -18.74 -17.30 -9.21
CA LEU A 625 -20.10 -16.74 -9.14
C LEU A 625 -20.07 -15.23 -8.88
N ILE A 626 -19.19 -14.75 -8.01
CA ILE A 626 -19.01 -13.31 -7.76
C ILE A 626 -18.46 -12.61 -9.00
N TRP A 627 -17.55 -13.24 -9.74
CA TRP A 627 -17.07 -12.73 -11.01
C TRP A 627 -18.22 -12.55 -12.01
N VAL A 628 -19.11 -13.54 -12.14
CA VAL A 628 -20.31 -13.41 -12.98
C VAL A 628 -21.20 -12.25 -12.49
N LEU A 629 -21.41 -12.11 -11.19
CA LEU A 629 -22.16 -10.99 -10.62
C LEU A 629 -21.54 -9.63 -10.97
N LEU A 630 -20.20 -9.50 -10.86
CA LEU A 630 -19.49 -8.27 -11.22
C LEU A 630 -19.56 -7.99 -12.73
N LEU A 631 -19.52 -9.01 -13.58
CA LEU A 631 -19.70 -8.85 -15.02
C LEU A 631 -21.10 -8.35 -15.39
N VAL A 632 -22.14 -8.88 -14.75
CA VAL A 632 -23.53 -8.49 -15.00
C VAL A 632 -23.80 -7.08 -14.49
N THR A 633 -23.26 -6.72 -13.32
CA THR A 633 -23.54 -5.45 -12.65
C THR A 633 -22.71 -4.26 -13.15
N PHE A 634 -21.44 -4.47 -13.54
CA PHE A 634 -20.57 -3.39 -14.02
C PHE A 634 -20.33 -3.40 -15.55
N ARG A 635 -20.65 -4.50 -16.25
CA ARG A 635 -20.49 -4.64 -17.71
C ARG A 635 -19.15 -4.09 -18.25
N PRO A 636 -18.01 -4.62 -17.79
CA PRO A 636 -16.67 -4.04 -18.05
C PRO A 636 -16.17 -4.10 -19.51
N GLY A 637 -16.99 -4.55 -20.45
CA GLY A 637 -16.58 -4.83 -21.84
C GLY A 637 -16.75 -3.68 -22.85
N LYS A 638 -17.19 -2.48 -22.43
CA LYS A 638 -17.38 -1.36 -23.36
C LYS A 638 -16.09 -0.51 -23.48
N GLY A 639 -15.33 -0.73 -24.54
CA GLY A 639 -14.39 0.26 -25.08
C GLY A 639 -13.05 0.46 -24.35
N THR A 640 -12.58 -0.50 -23.55
CA THR A 640 -11.29 -0.41 -22.85
C THR A 640 -10.30 -1.45 -23.37
N ALA A 641 -9.27 -1.00 -24.09
CA ALA A 641 -8.11 -1.83 -24.43
C ALA A 641 -7.13 -1.78 -23.24
N ILE A 642 -6.90 -2.92 -22.62
CA ILE A 642 -6.00 -3.03 -21.46
C ILE A 642 -4.60 -3.35 -21.98
N VAL A 643 -3.61 -2.56 -21.57
CA VAL A 643 -2.20 -2.85 -21.82
C VAL A 643 -1.79 -3.99 -20.90
N ALA A 644 -1.30 -5.10 -21.47
CA ALA A 644 -0.86 -6.26 -20.72
C ALA A 644 0.35 -5.89 -19.83
N ILE A 645 0.31 -6.33 -18.57
CA ILE A 645 1.42 -6.12 -17.63
C ILE A 645 2.57 -7.04 -18.02
N ARG A 646 3.73 -6.47 -18.31
CA ARG A 646 4.95 -7.24 -18.62
C ARG A 646 5.43 -7.96 -17.35
N PRO A 647 5.78 -9.26 -17.43
CA PRO A 647 6.32 -9.97 -16.28
C PRO A 647 7.70 -9.41 -15.92
N VAL A 648 8.01 -9.34 -14.63
CA VAL A 648 9.38 -9.09 -14.16
C VAL A 648 10.18 -10.36 -14.43
N ARG A 649 11.08 -10.33 -15.42
CA ARG A 649 11.89 -11.48 -15.87
C ARG A 649 13.26 -11.53 -15.20
N ASP A 650 13.29 -11.33 -13.89
CA ASP A 650 14.53 -11.48 -13.13
C ASP A 650 14.71 -12.94 -12.71
N PRO A 651 15.92 -13.52 -12.83
CA PRO A 651 16.17 -14.87 -12.34
C PRO A 651 15.97 -14.96 -10.82
N PHE A 652 15.54 -16.14 -10.36
CA PHE A 652 15.41 -16.42 -8.93
C PHE A 652 16.78 -16.39 -8.26
N THR A 653 16.92 -15.58 -7.22
CA THR A 653 18.16 -15.57 -6.42
C THR A 653 18.26 -16.82 -5.57
N GLY A 654 19.47 -17.24 -5.19
CA GLY A 654 19.67 -18.42 -4.32
C GLY A 654 18.91 -18.32 -2.99
N VAL A 655 18.74 -17.11 -2.47
CA VAL A 655 17.95 -16.82 -1.26
C VAL A 655 16.45 -17.04 -1.50
N GLU A 656 15.92 -16.59 -2.64
CA GLU A 656 14.51 -16.83 -3.00
C GLU A 656 14.20 -18.32 -3.20
N TRP A 657 15.15 -19.08 -3.76
CA TRP A 657 15.04 -20.55 -3.84
C TRP A 657 14.99 -21.18 -2.46
N PHE A 658 15.88 -20.79 -1.55
CA PHE A 658 15.86 -21.26 -0.17
C PHE A 658 14.52 -20.97 0.51
N ILE A 659 14.00 -19.74 0.41
CA ILE A 659 12.70 -19.36 1.00
C ILE A 659 11.56 -20.20 0.41
N SER A 660 11.56 -20.41 -0.92
CA SER A 660 10.53 -21.18 -1.60
C SER A 660 10.55 -22.65 -1.20
N ILE A 661 11.74 -23.26 -1.11
CA ILE A 661 11.93 -24.66 -0.69
C ILE A 661 11.47 -24.84 0.76
N VAL A 662 11.90 -23.98 1.69
CA VAL A 662 11.49 -24.04 3.09
C VAL A 662 9.97 -23.88 3.24
N THR A 663 9.37 -22.96 2.48
CA THR A 663 7.92 -22.75 2.49
C THR A 663 7.17 -23.99 2.00
N ILE A 664 7.55 -24.54 0.84
CA ILE A 664 6.92 -25.74 0.28
C ILE A 664 7.12 -26.95 1.21
N ALA A 665 8.33 -27.14 1.75
CA ALA A 665 8.61 -28.22 2.69
C ALA A 665 7.75 -28.12 3.96
N THR A 666 7.56 -26.92 4.49
CA THR A 666 6.71 -26.66 5.67
C THR A 666 5.24 -26.99 5.37
N ILE A 667 4.73 -26.58 4.21
CA ILE A 667 3.36 -26.89 3.78
C ILE A 667 3.16 -28.41 3.61
N CYS A 668 4.12 -29.10 2.98
CA CYS A 668 4.09 -30.55 2.85
C CYS A 668 4.08 -31.23 4.23
N LEU A 669 4.87 -30.74 5.18
CA LEU A 669 4.94 -31.28 6.54
C LEU A 669 3.63 -31.05 7.31
N TRP A 670 2.98 -29.89 7.13
CA TRP A 670 1.64 -29.64 7.68
C TRP A 670 0.56 -30.54 7.06
N CYS A 671 0.64 -30.83 5.77
CA CYS A 671 -0.29 -31.77 5.12
C CYS A 671 -0.08 -33.21 5.61
N ALA A 672 1.15 -33.58 5.93
CA ALA A 672 1.53 -34.89 6.45
C ALA A 672 1.49 -34.99 7.99
N SER A 673 0.97 -33.99 8.70
CA SER A 673 1.07 -33.89 10.16
C SER A 673 0.51 -35.12 10.88
N HIS A 674 -0.63 -35.66 10.41
CA HIS A 674 -1.27 -36.84 10.98
C HIS A 674 -0.40 -38.10 10.89
N SER A 675 0.41 -38.25 9.84
CA SER A 675 1.33 -39.40 9.69
C SER A 675 2.59 -39.26 10.54
N LEU A 676 2.91 -38.04 10.99
CA LEU A 676 4.15 -37.70 11.68
C LEU A 676 3.92 -37.23 13.12
N GLU A 677 2.72 -37.45 13.66
CA GLU A 677 2.34 -37.04 15.02
C GLU A 677 3.28 -37.62 16.08
N HIS A 678 3.76 -38.86 15.91
CA HIS A 678 4.72 -39.47 16.84
C HIS A 678 6.08 -38.75 16.89
N ILE A 679 6.47 -38.04 15.81
CA ILE A 679 7.79 -37.39 15.71
C ILE A 679 7.69 -35.93 16.11
N PHE A 680 6.74 -35.19 15.53
CA PHE A 680 6.63 -33.74 15.70
C PHE A 680 5.56 -33.33 16.72
N GLY A 681 4.71 -34.25 17.18
CA GLY A 681 3.55 -33.92 18.00
C GLY A 681 2.51 -33.13 17.21
N ASP A 682 2.17 -31.94 17.70
CA ASP A 682 1.16 -31.06 17.13
C ASP A 682 1.71 -30.19 15.97
N MET A 683 0.85 -29.76 15.04
CA MET A 683 1.15 -28.89 13.90
C MET A 683 1.82 -27.57 14.30
N GLY A 684 1.64 -27.11 15.54
CA GLY A 684 2.31 -25.93 16.07
C GLY A 684 3.84 -26.07 16.14
N VAL A 685 4.37 -27.28 16.36
CA VAL A 685 5.82 -27.53 16.43
C VAL A 685 6.45 -27.39 15.05
N ILE A 686 5.77 -27.89 14.01
CA ILE A 686 6.21 -27.76 12.61
C ILE A 686 6.35 -26.28 12.22
N ALA A 687 5.49 -25.41 12.75
CA ALA A 687 5.50 -23.98 12.46
C ALA A 687 6.76 -23.25 12.98
N ILE A 688 7.51 -23.85 13.92
CA ILE A 688 8.76 -23.31 14.43
C ILE A 688 9.89 -23.42 13.38
N ILE A 689 9.81 -24.37 12.45
CA ILE A 689 10.84 -24.61 11.42
C ILE A 689 11.13 -23.34 10.59
N PRO A 690 10.13 -22.72 9.91
CA PRO A 690 10.39 -21.49 9.14
C PRO A 690 10.85 -20.32 10.02
N LEU A 691 10.41 -20.23 11.28
CA LEU A 691 10.91 -19.24 12.23
C LEU A 691 12.41 -19.40 12.46
N VAL A 692 12.86 -20.59 12.85
CA VAL A 692 14.27 -20.85 13.12
C VAL A 692 15.12 -20.70 11.86
N LEU A 693 14.64 -21.19 10.72
CA LEU A 693 15.39 -21.10 9.47
C LEU A 693 15.48 -19.66 8.95
N PHE A 694 14.39 -18.89 8.92
CA PHE A 694 14.41 -17.53 8.37
C PHE A 694 15.08 -16.51 9.29
N PHE A 695 14.88 -16.60 10.61
CA PHE A 695 15.58 -15.72 11.55
C PHE A 695 17.01 -16.18 11.82
N GLY A 696 17.26 -17.49 11.88
CA GLY A 696 18.60 -18.06 12.13
C GLY A 696 19.58 -17.83 10.98
N THR A 697 19.10 -17.82 9.72
CA THR A 697 19.94 -17.49 8.55
C THR A 697 20.06 -15.97 8.29
N GLY A 698 19.37 -15.13 9.06
CA GLY A 698 19.37 -13.67 8.88
C GLY A 698 18.54 -13.15 7.70
N ILE A 699 17.72 -14.01 7.08
CA ILE A 699 16.76 -13.64 6.02
C ILE A 699 15.71 -12.66 6.57
N LEU A 700 15.21 -12.95 7.78
CA LEU A 700 14.38 -12.03 8.56
C LEU A 700 15.18 -11.41 9.69
N SER A 701 14.98 -10.10 9.89
CA SER A 701 15.67 -9.31 10.91
C SER A 701 14.78 -9.10 12.14
N LYS A 702 15.36 -8.54 13.21
CA LYS A 702 14.59 -8.11 14.39
C LYS A 702 13.47 -7.12 14.05
N GLU A 703 13.65 -6.29 13.03
CA GLU A 703 12.63 -5.33 12.60
C GLU A 703 11.42 -6.05 11.99
N ASP A 704 11.66 -7.11 11.21
CA ASP A 704 10.58 -7.93 10.64
C ASP A 704 9.77 -8.63 11.75
N PHE A 705 10.43 -9.09 12.80
CA PHE A 705 9.76 -9.66 13.98
C PHE A 705 8.90 -8.63 14.72
N ASN A 706 9.38 -7.39 14.86
CA ASN A 706 8.60 -6.31 15.47
C ASN A 706 7.39 -5.92 14.62
N ASN A 707 7.46 -6.13 13.31
CA ASN A 707 6.39 -5.86 12.35
C ASN A 707 5.34 -6.98 12.26
N PHE A 708 5.50 -8.09 13.00
CA PHE A 708 4.47 -9.11 13.10
C PHE A 708 3.17 -8.54 13.68
N LEU A 709 2.04 -9.13 13.32
CA LEU A 709 0.72 -8.69 13.79
C LEU A 709 0.47 -9.19 15.23
N TRP A 710 1.26 -8.66 16.18
CA TRP A 710 1.17 -8.96 17.61
C TRP A 710 -0.23 -8.71 18.20
N THR A 711 -0.95 -7.74 17.64
CA THR A 711 -2.34 -7.46 18.00
C THR A 711 -3.26 -8.66 17.74
N ILE A 712 -3.05 -9.40 16.65
CA ILE A 712 -3.82 -10.62 16.31
C ILE A 712 -3.44 -11.77 17.24
N ILE A 713 -2.15 -11.93 17.53
CA ILE A 713 -1.65 -12.98 18.45
C ILE A 713 -2.27 -12.79 19.84
N ILE A 714 -2.22 -11.57 20.36
CA ILE A 714 -2.81 -11.22 21.66
C ILE A 714 -4.33 -11.38 21.64
N LEU A 715 -4.98 -11.00 20.53
CA LEU A 715 -6.41 -11.16 20.34
C LEU A 715 -6.83 -12.64 20.42
N ALA A 716 -6.12 -13.51 19.69
CA ALA A 716 -6.32 -14.95 19.74
C ALA A 716 -6.07 -15.50 21.16
N ALA A 717 -4.96 -15.15 21.80
CA ALA A 717 -4.64 -15.59 23.16
C ALA A 717 -5.70 -15.18 24.22
N GLY A 718 -6.24 -13.95 24.13
CA GLY A 718 -7.36 -13.52 24.98
C GLY A 718 -8.66 -14.25 24.67
N GLY A 719 -8.92 -14.54 23.39
CA GLY A 719 -10.02 -15.39 22.96
C GLY A 719 -9.96 -16.81 23.52
N LEU A 720 -8.77 -17.42 23.52
CA LEU A 720 -8.51 -18.74 24.14
C LEU A 720 -8.81 -18.72 25.65
N SER A 721 -8.32 -17.68 26.32
CA SER A 721 -8.55 -17.46 27.75
C SER A 721 -10.04 -17.32 28.06
N LEU A 722 -10.78 -16.58 27.22
CA LEU A 722 -12.22 -16.43 27.33
C LEU A 722 -12.91 -17.80 27.15
N GLY A 723 -12.59 -18.53 26.07
CA GLY A 723 -13.17 -19.85 25.82
C GLY A 723 -12.96 -20.83 26.98
N LYS A 724 -11.75 -20.90 27.54
CA LYS A 724 -11.44 -21.74 28.71
C LYS A 724 -12.17 -21.29 29.97
N ALA A 725 -12.31 -19.97 30.20
CA ALA A 725 -13.06 -19.44 31.34
C ALA A 725 -14.56 -19.75 31.22
N VAL A 726 -15.17 -19.53 30.05
CA VAL A 726 -16.59 -19.81 29.81
C VAL A 726 -16.88 -21.30 29.90
N ASN A 727 -15.97 -22.15 29.42
CA ASN A 727 -16.04 -23.61 29.62
C ASN A 727 -15.98 -23.99 31.12
N SER A 728 -14.93 -23.59 31.82
CA SER A 728 -14.72 -23.94 33.24
C SER A 728 -15.83 -23.43 34.16
N SER A 729 -16.44 -22.27 33.84
CA SER A 729 -17.56 -21.71 34.60
C SER A 729 -18.84 -22.54 34.53
N GLY A 730 -18.96 -23.48 33.58
CA GLY A 730 -20.20 -24.22 33.31
C GLY A 730 -21.30 -23.39 32.63
N LEU A 731 -21.00 -22.15 32.21
CA LEU A 731 -21.95 -21.28 31.49
C LEU A 731 -22.29 -21.86 30.11
N LEU A 732 -21.28 -22.35 29.37
CA LEU A 732 -21.49 -22.97 28.05
C LEU A 732 -22.47 -24.14 28.10
N HIS A 733 -22.39 -24.98 29.13
CA HIS A 733 -23.31 -26.13 29.28
C HIS A 733 -24.76 -25.67 29.48
N THR A 734 -24.96 -24.58 30.24
CA THR A 734 -26.30 -24.05 30.53
C THR A 734 -26.93 -23.41 29.30
N ILE A 735 -26.15 -22.62 28.55
CA ILE A 735 -26.59 -22.00 27.29
C ILE A 735 -26.86 -23.09 26.23
N ALA A 736 -25.98 -24.08 26.12
CA ALA A 736 -26.16 -25.17 25.17
C ALA A 736 -27.42 -25.99 25.45
N HIS A 737 -27.76 -26.23 26.73
CA HIS A 737 -29.02 -26.91 27.09
C HIS A 737 -30.24 -26.09 26.66
N GLY A 738 -30.25 -24.77 26.90
CA GLY A 738 -31.35 -23.90 26.48
C GLY A 738 -31.49 -23.81 24.96
N ILE A 739 -30.38 -23.78 24.21
CA ILE A 739 -30.42 -23.84 22.74
C ILE A 739 -30.84 -25.24 22.27
N LYS A 740 -30.41 -26.31 22.94
CA LYS A 740 -30.78 -27.68 22.58
C LYS A 740 -32.29 -27.87 22.62
N GLU A 741 -32.97 -27.42 23.67
CA GLU A 741 -34.44 -27.52 23.79
C GLU A 741 -35.17 -26.82 22.63
N GLU A 742 -34.64 -25.69 22.14
CA GLU A 742 -35.20 -24.95 21.00
C GLU A 742 -34.84 -25.56 19.63
N VAL A 743 -33.75 -26.32 19.57
CA VAL A 743 -33.20 -26.92 18.34
C VAL A 743 -33.58 -28.40 18.22
N GLU A 744 -34.14 -29.01 19.26
CA GLU A 744 -34.56 -30.40 19.30
C GLU A 744 -35.63 -30.67 18.23
N GLY A 745 -35.30 -31.56 17.28
CA GLY A 745 -36.17 -31.88 16.13
C GLY A 745 -35.78 -31.22 14.79
N TYR A 746 -34.85 -30.25 14.78
CA TYR A 746 -34.32 -29.71 13.52
C TYR A 746 -33.21 -30.58 12.94
N SER A 747 -33.19 -30.74 11.61
CA SER A 747 -32.10 -31.43 10.92
C SER A 747 -30.77 -30.67 11.06
N LEU A 748 -29.64 -31.39 11.06
CA LEU A 748 -28.28 -30.81 11.07
C LEU A 748 -28.11 -29.71 10.01
N TYR A 749 -28.68 -29.91 8.83
CA TYR A 749 -28.66 -28.94 7.73
C TYR A 749 -29.39 -27.64 8.09
N ALA A 750 -30.59 -27.74 8.68
CA ALA A 750 -31.36 -26.57 9.10
C ALA A 750 -30.60 -25.76 10.16
N VAL A 751 -29.96 -26.44 11.10
CA VAL A 751 -29.16 -25.80 12.15
C VAL A 751 -27.95 -25.08 11.57
N LEU A 752 -27.24 -25.71 10.62
CA LEU A 752 -26.16 -25.06 9.89
C LEU A 752 -26.66 -23.79 9.17
N CYS A 753 -27.78 -23.85 8.44
CA CYS A 753 -28.34 -22.70 7.75
C CYS A 753 -28.66 -21.53 8.68
N VAL A 754 -29.25 -21.81 9.85
CA VAL A 754 -29.57 -20.78 10.86
C VAL A 754 -28.31 -20.12 11.40
N PHE A 755 -27.32 -20.91 11.84
CA PHE A 755 -26.07 -20.35 12.38
C PHE A 755 -25.26 -19.59 11.31
N CYS A 756 -25.13 -20.15 10.10
CA CYS A 756 -24.46 -19.49 8.99
C CYS A 756 -25.16 -18.17 8.60
N GLY A 757 -26.50 -18.14 8.59
CA GLY A 757 -27.27 -16.94 8.31
C GLY A 757 -27.14 -15.88 9.40
N MET A 758 -27.17 -16.29 10.68
CA MET A 758 -26.95 -15.41 11.82
C MET A 758 -25.56 -14.79 11.79
N ILE A 759 -24.51 -15.60 11.55
CA ILE A 759 -23.12 -15.11 11.42
C ILE A 759 -22.97 -14.15 10.25
N LEU A 760 -23.59 -14.43 9.10
CA LEU A 760 -23.53 -13.56 7.94
C LEU A 760 -23.99 -12.14 8.28
N VAL A 761 -25.10 -12.02 9.02
CA VAL A 761 -25.63 -10.72 9.45
C VAL A 761 -24.71 -10.08 10.48
N ILE A 762 -24.36 -10.80 11.55
CA ILE A 762 -23.56 -10.25 12.66
C ILE A 762 -22.17 -9.80 12.18
N ALA A 763 -21.46 -10.66 11.44
CA ALA A 763 -20.12 -10.38 10.91
C ALA A 763 -20.11 -9.32 9.79
N THR A 764 -21.28 -8.88 9.29
CA THR A 764 -21.35 -7.74 8.37
C THR A 764 -21.21 -6.41 9.13
N PHE A 765 -21.72 -6.33 10.37
CA PHE A 765 -21.68 -5.13 11.19
C PHE A 765 -20.50 -5.08 12.17
N ILE A 766 -20.00 -6.25 12.56
CA ILE A 766 -18.89 -6.41 13.51
C ILE A 766 -17.70 -7.04 12.78
N SER A 767 -16.48 -6.80 13.26
CA SER A 767 -15.27 -7.47 12.76
C SER A 767 -15.39 -8.99 12.71
N HIS A 768 -14.99 -9.60 11.60
CA HIS A 768 -15.03 -11.05 11.35
C HIS A 768 -14.42 -11.89 12.48
N THR A 769 -13.27 -11.43 13.01
CA THR A 769 -12.56 -12.13 14.10
C THR A 769 -13.36 -12.11 15.40
N VAL A 770 -14.01 -10.99 15.71
CA VAL A 770 -14.82 -10.83 16.92
C VAL A 770 -16.05 -11.73 16.84
N ALA A 771 -16.72 -11.76 15.69
CA ALA A 771 -17.87 -12.65 15.48
C ALA A 771 -17.48 -14.12 15.69
N ALA A 772 -16.31 -14.54 15.18
CA ALA A 772 -15.80 -15.90 15.38
C ALA A 772 -15.52 -16.22 16.86
N LEU A 773 -14.90 -15.30 17.60
CA LEU A 773 -14.57 -15.48 19.02
C LEU A 773 -15.80 -15.68 19.90
N ILE A 774 -16.92 -15.04 19.56
CA ILE A 774 -18.16 -15.11 20.33
C ILE A 774 -18.98 -16.34 19.93
N ILE A 775 -19.16 -16.56 18.63
CA ILE A 775 -20.16 -17.50 18.12
C ILE A 775 -19.63 -18.93 18.01
N LEU A 776 -18.38 -19.14 17.59
CA LEU A 776 -17.85 -20.49 17.34
C LEU A 776 -17.83 -21.40 18.58
N PRO A 777 -17.48 -20.92 19.79
CA PRO A 777 -17.55 -21.76 21.00
C PRO A 777 -18.97 -22.22 21.34
N ILE A 778 -19.97 -21.40 21.04
CA ILE A 778 -21.39 -21.72 21.25
C ILE A 778 -21.82 -22.78 20.23
N VAL A 779 -21.48 -22.57 18.95
CA VAL A 779 -21.79 -23.51 17.86
C VAL A 779 -21.17 -24.89 18.11
N MET A 780 -19.90 -24.94 18.56
CA MET A 780 -19.23 -26.18 18.93
C MET A 780 -20.03 -26.98 19.98
N ARG A 781 -20.53 -26.28 21.01
CA ARG A 781 -21.28 -26.92 22.11
C ARG A 781 -22.64 -27.43 21.67
N VAL A 782 -23.35 -26.64 20.87
CA VAL A 782 -24.64 -27.05 20.31
C VAL A 782 -24.45 -28.28 19.42
N GLY A 783 -23.41 -28.29 18.58
CA GLY A 783 -23.06 -29.44 17.75
C GLY A 783 -22.66 -30.69 18.54
N ALA A 784 -22.00 -30.53 19.68
CA ALA A 784 -21.64 -31.64 20.57
C ALA A 784 -22.83 -32.20 21.37
N SER A 785 -23.92 -31.42 21.52
CA SER A 785 -25.12 -31.83 22.26
C SER A 785 -26.21 -32.49 21.41
N MET A 786 -26.00 -32.55 20.08
CA MET A 786 -26.87 -33.23 19.13
C MET A 786 -26.75 -34.75 19.22
N ASP A 787 -27.79 -35.47 18.76
CA ASP A 787 -27.84 -36.94 18.79
C ASP A 787 -26.68 -37.58 18.01
N GLU A 788 -26.30 -36.97 16.87
CA GLU A 788 -25.05 -37.27 16.16
C GLU A 788 -24.10 -36.06 16.25
N PRO A 789 -22.95 -36.17 16.95
CA PRO A 789 -22.06 -35.05 17.16
C PRO A 789 -21.36 -34.64 15.85
N HIS A 790 -21.72 -33.46 15.34
CA HIS A 790 -21.14 -32.85 14.14
C HIS A 790 -20.63 -31.42 14.45
N SER A 791 -19.89 -31.28 15.55
CA SER A 791 -19.37 -29.98 16.00
C SER A 791 -18.42 -29.35 14.98
N ASN A 792 -17.54 -30.15 14.36
CA ASN A 792 -16.52 -29.63 13.45
C ASN A 792 -17.15 -29.10 12.15
N LEU A 793 -18.15 -29.80 11.60
CA LEU A 793 -18.93 -29.33 10.46
C LEU A 793 -19.60 -27.97 10.73
N LEU A 794 -20.28 -27.82 11.87
CA LEU A 794 -20.95 -26.56 12.20
C LEU A 794 -19.96 -25.43 12.42
N VAL A 795 -18.86 -25.67 13.15
CA VAL A 795 -17.81 -24.67 13.39
C VAL A 795 -17.12 -24.26 12.09
N MET A 796 -16.83 -25.21 11.19
CA MET A 796 -16.19 -24.95 9.91
C MET A 796 -17.09 -24.10 9.01
N GLY A 797 -18.36 -24.50 8.83
CA GLY A 797 -19.32 -23.71 8.05
C GLY A 797 -19.49 -22.29 8.59
N CYS A 798 -19.56 -22.14 9.91
CA CYS A 798 -19.62 -20.85 10.58
C CYS A 798 -18.36 -19.99 10.36
N ALA A 799 -17.16 -20.61 10.42
CA ALA A 799 -15.89 -19.92 10.22
C ALA A 799 -15.72 -19.40 8.78
N LEU A 800 -16.10 -20.21 7.79
CA LEU A 800 -16.14 -19.78 6.39
C LEU A 800 -17.10 -18.59 6.22
N MET A 801 -18.26 -18.65 6.89
CA MET A 801 -19.24 -17.56 6.86
C MET A 801 -18.78 -16.27 7.52
N CYS A 802 -17.95 -16.33 8.56
CA CYS A 802 -17.33 -15.14 9.11
C CYS A 802 -16.61 -14.38 7.99
N SER A 803 -15.77 -15.03 7.19
CA SER A 803 -15.03 -14.39 6.09
C SER A 803 -15.91 -13.99 4.90
N ALA A 804 -17.06 -14.66 4.72
CA ALA A 804 -18.00 -14.38 3.64
C ALA A 804 -18.84 -13.10 3.85
N ALA A 805 -18.83 -12.52 5.06
CA ALA A 805 -19.65 -11.36 5.43
C ALA A 805 -19.09 -10.02 4.88
N MET A 806 -19.15 -9.85 3.56
CA MET A 806 -18.52 -8.74 2.83
C MET A 806 -19.50 -7.64 2.41
N GLY A 807 -20.57 -7.45 3.17
CA GLY A 807 -21.68 -6.54 2.84
C GLY A 807 -21.35 -5.05 2.94
N LEU A 808 -20.50 -4.65 3.89
CA LEU A 808 -20.17 -3.25 4.16
C LEU A 808 -18.66 -2.97 4.01
N PRO A 809 -18.28 -1.69 3.78
CA PRO A 809 -16.87 -1.29 3.75
C PRO A 809 -16.14 -1.56 5.06
N THR A 810 -16.85 -1.50 6.18
CA THR A 810 -16.32 -1.69 7.54
C THR A 810 -16.25 -3.15 7.96
N SER A 811 -16.88 -4.08 7.22
CA SER A 811 -16.95 -5.49 7.64
C SER A 811 -15.57 -6.15 7.70
N GLY A 812 -14.66 -5.77 6.79
CA GLY A 812 -13.33 -6.36 6.71
C GLY A 812 -12.27 -5.44 6.10
N PHE A 813 -11.00 -5.76 6.36
CA PHE A 813 -9.85 -4.98 5.88
C PHE A 813 -9.76 -4.88 4.34
N PRO A 814 -10.02 -5.93 3.54
CA PRO A 814 -10.07 -5.79 2.08
C PRO A 814 -11.09 -4.76 1.60
N ASN A 815 -12.25 -4.69 2.27
CA ASN A 815 -13.31 -3.77 1.92
C ASN A 815 -12.93 -2.32 2.28
N MET A 816 -12.34 -2.13 3.44
CA MET A 816 -11.85 -0.84 3.92
C MET A 816 -10.74 -0.30 3.00
N THR A 817 -9.77 -1.14 2.64
CA THR A 817 -8.69 -0.74 1.72
C THR A 817 -9.21 -0.41 0.32
N ALA A 818 -10.24 -1.10 -0.18
CA ALA A 818 -10.88 -0.79 -1.44
C ALA A 818 -11.60 0.57 -1.46
N ILE A 819 -12.34 0.91 -0.40
CA ILE A 819 -13.09 2.20 -0.37
C ILE A 819 -12.16 3.40 -0.20
N MET A 820 -10.97 3.21 0.37
CA MET A 820 -9.93 4.23 0.51
C MET A 820 -9.14 4.50 -0.79
N MET A 821 -9.33 3.68 -1.83
CA MET A 821 -8.65 3.90 -3.10
C MET A 821 -9.21 5.14 -3.81
N GLU A 822 -8.31 6.07 -4.12
CA GLU A 822 -8.60 7.31 -4.85
C GLU A 822 -7.94 7.31 -6.23
N ASP A 823 -8.62 7.89 -7.20
CA ASP A 823 -8.06 8.14 -8.52
C ASP A 823 -6.99 9.24 -8.42
N PRO A 824 -5.72 8.96 -8.75
CA PRO A 824 -4.66 9.97 -8.73
C PRO A 824 -4.93 11.17 -9.64
N GLN A 825 -5.83 11.03 -10.63
CA GLN A 825 -6.12 12.08 -11.59
C GLN A 825 -7.15 13.09 -11.11
N THR A 826 -8.22 12.60 -10.47
CA THR A 826 -9.37 13.40 -10.03
C THR A 826 -9.36 13.66 -8.53
N GLY A 827 -8.67 12.82 -7.75
CA GLY A 827 -8.74 12.82 -6.30
C GLY A 827 -10.04 12.29 -5.72
N GLU A 828 -10.93 11.76 -6.57
CA GLU A 828 -12.18 11.16 -6.12
C GLU A 828 -11.97 9.67 -5.78
N ARG A 829 -12.76 9.17 -4.83
CA ARG A 829 -12.75 7.75 -4.47
C ARG A 829 -13.34 6.91 -5.60
N TYR A 830 -12.69 5.79 -5.92
CA TYR A 830 -13.20 4.85 -6.94
C TYR A 830 -14.53 4.23 -6.52
N LEU A 831 -14.68 3.93 -5.22
CA LEU A 831 -15.85 3.24 -4.67
C LEU A 831 -16.58 4.11 -3.66
N ARG A 832 -17.90 3.93 -3.60
CA ARG A 832 -18.82 4.51 -2.60
C ARG A 832 -19.45 3.39 -1.79
N VAL A 833 -19.96 3.71 -0.60
CA VAL A 833 -20.65 2.74 0.28
C VAL A 833 -21.79 2.03 -0.46
N GLY A 834 -22.53 2.75 -1.31
CA GLY A 834 -23.59 2.18 -2.13
C GLY A 834 -23.12 1.04 -3.06
N HIS A 835 -21.87 1.04 -3.51
CA HIS A 835 -21.32 -0.06 -4.32
C HIS A 835 -21.09 -1.33 -3.48
N PHE A 836 -20.70 -1.20 -2.22
CA PHE A 836 -20.58 -2.33 -1.29
C PHE A 836 -21.94 -2.91 -0.92
N ILE A 837 -22.93 -2.07 -0.60
CA ILE A 837 -24.27 -2.58 -0.27
C ILE A 837 -24.87 -3.32 -1.48
N THR A 838 -24.81 -2.72 -2.67
CA THR A 838 -25.48 -3.29 -3.85
C THR A 838 -24.78 -4.50 -4.46
N ARG A 839 -23.48 -4.73 -4.23
CA ARG A 839 -22.73 -5.87 -4.79
C ARG A 839 -22.11 -6.78 -3.73
N GLY A 840 -21.65 -6.22 -2.62
CA GLY A 840 -21.10 -6.95 -1.48
C GLY A 840 -22.15 -7.78 -0.74
N VAL A 841 -23.37 -7.26 -0.52
CA VAL A 841 -24.46 -8.06 0.10
C VAL A 841 -24.85 -9.24 -0.79
N PRO A 842 -25.14 -9.07 -2.10
CA PRO A 842 -25.35 -10.21 -2.99
C PRO A 842 -24.18 -11.19 -3.05
N SER A 843 -22.93 -10.69 -3.04
CA SER A 843 -21.73 -11.56 -3.02
C SER A 843 -21.65 -12.40 -1.75
N SER A 844 -22.00 -11.81 -0.60
CA SER A 844 -22.06 -12.50 0.69
C SER A 844 -23.15 -13.58 0.69
N PHE A 845 -24.30 -13.29 0.08
CA PHE A 845 -25.38 -14.27 -0.07
C PHE A 845 -25.02 -15.41 -1.03
N ILE A 846 -24.32 -15.12 -2.12
CA ILE A 846 -23.78 -16.15 -3.03
C ILE A 846 -22.81 -17.06 -2.27
N ALA A 847 -21.86 -16.49 -1.53
CA ALA A 847 -20.92 -17.27 -0.73
C ALA A 847 -21.66 -18.10 0.33
N PHE A 848 -22.70 -17.55 0.97
CA PHE A 848 -23.58 -18.29 1.89
C PHE A 848 -24.19 -19.52 1.22
N LEU A 849 -24.79 -19.36 0.04
CA LEU A 849 -25.37 -20.49 -0.70
C LEU A 849 -24.33 -21.56 -1.04
N VAL A 850 -23.11 -21.17 -1.43
CA VAL A 850 -22.03 -22.12 -1.74
C VAL A 850 -21.57 -22.87 -0.49
N VAL A 851 -21.42 -22.18 0.65
CA VAL A 851 -21.01 -22.80 1.92
C VAL A 851 -22.05 -23.80 2.40
N ILE A 852 -23.34 -23.45 2.40
CA ILE A 852 -24.39 -24.37 2.86
C ILE A 852 -24.66 -25.53 1.89
N THR A 853 -24.30 -25.41 0.61
CA THR A 853 -24.52 -26.49 -0.38
C THR A 853 -23.26 -27.32 -0.60
N VAL A 854 -22.29 -26.78 -1.34
CA VAL A 854 -21.03 -27.43 -1.68
C VAL A 854 -20.18 -27.66 -0.43
N GLY A 855 -20.08 -26.64 0.43
CA GLY A 855 -19.34 -26.77 1.69
C GLY A 855 -19.91 -27.87 2.57
N TYR A 856 -21.23 -27.90 2.79
CA TYR A 856 -21.90 -28.97 3.55
C TYR A 856 -21.64 -30.36 2.96
N GLY A 857 -21.78 -30.52 1.65
CA GLY A 857 -21.52 -31.79 0.97
C GLY A 857 -20.06 -32.26 1.14
N LEU A 858 -19.09 -31.37 0.93
CA LEU A 858 -17.68 -31.68 1.09
C LEU A 858 -17.30 -31.99 2.55
N MET A 859 -17.87 -31.26 3.51
CA MET A 859 -17.68 -31.52 4.93
C MET A 859 -18.20 -32.91 5.34
N ARG A 860 -19.38 -33.30 4.84
CA ARG A 860 -19.93 -34.65 5.08
C ARG A 860 -19.07 -35.75 4.45
N ILE A 861 -18.53 -35.53 3.26
CA ILE A 861 -17.61 -36.48 2.59
C ILE A 861 -16.30 -36.62 3.36
N ALA A 862 -15.77 -35.51 3.87
CA ALA A 862 -14.52 -35.49 4.63
C ALA A 862 -14.65 -35.99 6.07
N GLY A 863 -15.87 -36.27 6.55
CA GLY A 863 -16.13 -36.79 7.90
C GLY A 863 -16.00 -35.73 9.00
N PHE A 864 -16.33 -34.46 8.70
CA PHE A 864 -16.39 -33.36 9.68
C PHE A 864 -17.61 -33.43 10.59
#